data_AF-A0A821XGM4-F1
#
_entry.id   AF-A0A821XGM4-F1
#
_cell.length_a   1.000
_cell.length_b   1.000
_cell.length_c   1.000
_cell.angle_alpha   90.00
_cell.angle_beta   90.00
_cell.angle_gamma   90.00
#
_symmetry.space_group_name_H-M   'P 1'
#
loop_
_entity.id
_entity.type
_entity.pdbx_description
1 polymer ?
#
loop_
_entity_poly.entity_id
_entity_poly.type
_entity_poly.pdbx_seq_one_letter_code
_entity_poly.pdbx_strand_id
1 'polypeptide(L)'
;MADNQNLFKGTRDLLITLLEKERQQFPEKFSKPVYVLPTIDDDANYDLEQCLRQERKYHYGERANLILYCVKPAHWSGILIEFEANEQILRAEYIDPIEGYDVVPEKIQKQFTNIYPFAVLQSRNMLKNKDATFSSALTIKTLLEAVKSCQRTSVDDKTVSLYNVSFTSLEHISSNVCELKETFTCGLENFHLKDVIELLKKIKDTEERIQHFQERGQQREAANETEVLHELQQLKSLFDKIQTSINPELDLNALREQLSKGLEEFKIESLNELSQEINRTKERIPSLQRRGRTKEAEDEIQFLHKLEKLKEIADKIGLNADMPISSISQFGSVLPPNIDNAIPEDPEKKHLYIKELLEEIEAMPHCARKTIFEFLMNYSAIVKCLNELLKKIRPLNVREIQKLVSQAEKAAELIRNKDIILLIGETGSGKSTTIQFLAGATMGQTQVKIGPGKYLEHITSIGPIKNSALINITSSPLQRSETRYIAPVTIQLRNVLGATGNGEITLCDAPGFDDRGGPEVNIANSIGVMEAINGTRSVKLLALSSYLSLGDKGQGIQKLAHILISMVNGIDDRLDAILYAFTKYPKEVNINARLTSILQETETSNSTTKIDTIFQKVLEDMVEKTADDVFRIEPLGEVPKKLIRTLKKIPDIKNPGEVFRLSMSETTRASLSDHVQRDRLSIIYAMKYKDVDLTLYYLNDLYILKSLVKENFIRDTYAESVRFVSETISDYCTDMIKKFNHALVSQDGLKEKDILDYKASIEYLEQAQILKKHLESHLLSPAALTQNIISELNEISHNLTQATLNSPLVTVYLDNLLENARELIPTNNFKKIAEILLNIFQSARAVKNHLDSQVQGAYRDLVRYLLQYLSSFSDQAELLFAKIRLNNEELDMIKRSIEILRSAKENAALQERVSIYLEMLTTNNESLFVYCKNQFSEKYIQNLNDIYDDYIVRIVEYFNEMNSRIKELVNSNGDHALEHIRSLVKDMDNIRQIPDIALKNCWNIL
;
A
#
# COMPACT_ATOMS: atom_id res chain seq x y z
N MET A 1 55.75 -22.70 26.95
CA MET A 1 55.01 -21.50 26.47
C MET A 1 54.96 -21.42 24.94
N ALA A 2 56.04 -21.69 24.18
CA ALA A 2 56.01 -21.66 22.71
C ALA A 2 55.13 -22.74 22.06
N ASP A 3 55.07 -23.96 22.60
CA ASP A 3 54.25 -25.06 22.04
C ASP A 3 52.73 -24.85 22.22
N ASN A 4 52.29 -24.20 23.30
CA ASN A 4 50.88 -23.90 23.53
C ASN A 4 50.36 -22.80 22.59
N GLN A 5 51.15 -21.75 22.30
CA GLN A 5 50.75 -20.69 21.37
C GLN A 5 50.51 -21.19 19.93
N ASN A 6 51.29 -22.18 19.48
CA ASN A 6 51.08 -22.83 18.18
C ASN A 6 49.78 -23.66 18.13
N LEU A 7 49.42 -24.32 19.23
CA LEU A 7 48.15 -25.07 19.35
C LEU A 7 46.93 -24.12 19.34
N PHE A 8 47.02 -22.98 20.04
CA PHE A 8 45.95 -21.97 20.09
C PHE A 8 45.66 -21.35 18.73
N LYS A 9 46.73 -20.98 18.02
CA LYS A 9 46.64 -20.41 16.68
C LYS A 9 46.09 -21.44 15.68
N GLY A 10 46.60 -22.67 15.70
CA GLY A 10 46.14 -23.74 14.80
C GLY A 10 44.66 -24.10 14.95
N THR A 11 44.13 -24.07 16.18
CA THR A 11 42.72 -24.41 16.46
C THR A 11 41.77 -23.30 15.98
N ARG A 12 42.15 -22.03 16.15
CA ARG A 12 41.39 -20.89 15.64
C ARG A 12 41.40 -20.82 14.12
N ASP A 13 42.57 -20.99 13.50
CA ASP A 13 42.73 -20.97 12.05
C ASP A 13 41.92 -22.11 11.38
N LEU A 14 41.83 -23.27 12.05
CA LEU A 14 40.97 -24.37 11.62
C LEU A 14 39.48 -24.00 11.65
N LEU A 15 39.00 -23.34 12.71
CA LEU A 15 37.60 -22.88 12.80
C LEU A 15 37.28 -21.85 11.70
N ILE A 16 38.19 -20.91 11.43
CA ILE A 16 38.05 -19.92 10.35
C ILE A 16 37.97 -20.62 9.00
N THR A 17 38.91 -21.53 8.72
CA THR A 17 38.95 -22.29 7.45
C THR A 17 37.67 -23.09 7.22
N LEU A 18 37.16 -23.76 8.26
CA LEU A 18 35.91 -24.53 8.17
C LEU A 18 34.68 -23.62 7.99
N LEU A 19 34.65 -22.47 8.67
CA LEU A 19 33.57 -21.49 8.51
C LEU A 19 33.54 -20.90 7.09
N GLU A 20 34.71 -20.60 6.50
CA GLU A 20 34.81 -20.11 5.12
C GLU A 20 34.36 -21.16 4.11
N LYS A 21 34.76 -22.43 4.30
CA LYS A 21 34.31 -23.54 3.46
C LYS A 21 32.79 -23.70 3.50
N GLU A 22 32.19 -23.58 4.67
CA GLU A 22 30.73 -23.65 4.86
C GLU A 22 30.01 -22.45 4.23
N ARG A 23 30.57 -21.23 4.32
CA ARG A 23 30.04 -20.04 3.65
C ARG A 23 30.04 -20.17 2.13
N GLN A 24 31.11 -20.74 1.57
CA GLN A 24 31.19 -21.00 0.13
C GLN A 24 30.18 -22.07 -0.32
N GLN A 25 29.95 -23.08 0.51
CA GLN A 25 29.05 -24.18 0.18
C GLN A 25 27.56 -23.83 0.38
N PHE A 26 27.23 -22.92 1.32
CA PHE A 26 25.86 -22.54 1.65
C PHE A 26 25.70 -21.03 1.91
N PRO A 27 25.90 -20.15 0.92
CA PRO A 27 25.89 -18.70 1.12
C PRO A 27 24.56 -18.16 1.68
N GLU A 28 23.44 -18.78 1.32
CA GLU A 28 22.10 -18.42 1.79
C GLU A 28 21.88 -18.66 3.30
N LYS A 29 22.71 -19.49 3.94
CA LYS A 29 22.65 -19.81 5.39
C LYS A 29 23.53 -18.91 6.26
N PHE A 30 24.13 -17.86 5.69
CA PHE A 30 24.99 -16.92 6.40
C PHE A 30 24.59 -15.46 6.10
N SER A 31 23.31 -15.14 6.33
CA SER A 31 22.77 -13.78 6.16
C SER A 31 23.38 -12.72 7.08
N LYS A 32 23.96 -13.13 8.23
CA LYS A 32 24.61 -12.26 9.21
C LYS A 32 26.14 -12.41 9.17
N PRO A 33 26.92 -11.33 9.33
CA PRO A 33 28.36 -11.40 9.57
C PRO A 33 28.67 -12.28 10.79
N VAL A 34 29.57 -13.26 10.62
CA VAL A 34 30.09 -14.10 11.72
C VAL A 34 31.57 -13.83 11.90
N TYR A 35 31.98 -13.44 13.10
CA TYR A 35 33.37 -13.13 13.45
C TYR A 35 33.93 -14.19 14.40
N VAL A 36 35.13 -14.69 14.11
CA VAL A 36 35.88 -15.58 15.01
C VAL A 36 36.89 -14.74 15.79
N LEU A 37 36.58 -14.46 17.06
CA LEU A 37 37.40 -13.64 17.93
C LEU A 37 38.68 -14.37 18.37
N PRO A 38 39.68 -13.65 18.93
CA PRO A 38 40.87 -14.29 19.50
C PRO A 38 40.51 -15.34 20.56
N THR A 39 41.26 -16.45 20.55
CA THR A 39 41.14 -17.50 21.55
C THR A 39 41.53 -16.97 22.93
N ILE A 40 40.76 -17.34 23.94
CA ILE A 40 41.00 -16.96 25.34
C ILE A 40 41.57 -18.15 26.09
N ASP A 41 42.54 -17.89 26.96
CA ASP A 41 43.20 -18.89 27.81
C ASP A 41 43.06 -18.45 29.27
N ASP A 42 42.51 -19.33 30.11
CA ASP A 42 42.19 -19.02 31.51
C ASP A 42 43.45 -18.71 32.37
N ASP A 43 44.63 -19.17 31.92
CA ASP A 43 45.95 -18.99 32.54
C ASP A 43 46.77 -17.81 31.94
N ALA A 44 46.24 -17.09 30.94
CA ALA A 44 46.95 -16.00 30.26
C ALA A 44 46.42 -14.59 30.61
N ASN A 45 47.24 -13.55 30.41
CA ASN A 45 46.90 -12.13 30.65
C ASN A 45 45.79 -11.56 29.72
N TYR A 46 45.21 -12.36 28.83
CA TYR A 46 44.18 -11.94 27.87
C TYR A 46 42.85 -12.58 28.26
N ASP A 47 42.04 -11.82 28.99
CA ASP A 47 40.77 -12.29 29.54
C ASP A 47 39.57 -12.04 28.59
N LEU A 48 38.43 -12.68 28.86
CA LEU A 48 37.21 -12.54 28.05
C LEU A 48 36.71 -11.09 28.03
N GLU A 49 36.87 -10.38 29.14
CA GLU A 49 36.45 -8.99 29.27
C GLU A 49 37.17 -8.10 28.24
N GLN A 50 38.50 -8.20 28.11
CA GLN A 50 39.27 -7.43 27.14
C GLN A 50 38.93 -7.79 25.70
N CYS A 51 38.74 -9.08 25.40
CA CYS A 51 38.34 -9.56 24.08
C CYS A 51 37.01 -8.91 23.64
N LEU A 52 36.02 -8.89 24.53
CA LEU A 52 34.71 -8.29 24.27
C LEU A 52 34.76 -6.75 24.22
N ARG A 53 35.62 -6.08 25.00
CA ARG A 53 35.84 -4.62 24.92
C ARG A 53 36.44 -4.21 23.58
N GLN A 54 37.40 -4.98 23.07
CA GLN A 54 38.00 -4.73 21.76
C GLN A 54 36.99 -4.97 20.65
N GLU A 55 36.22 -6.05 20.74
CA GLU A 55 35.17 -6.37 19.78
C GLU A 55 34.14 -5.21 19.66
N ARG A 56 33.62 -4.70 20.78
CA ARG A 56 32.69 -3.55 20.80
C ARG A 56 33.25 -2.26 20.21
N LYS A 57 34.58 -2.14 20.11
CA LYS A 57 35.22 -0.95 19.52
C LYS A 57 35.22 -1.01 18.00
N TYR A 58 35.35 -2.21 17.41
CA TYR A 58 35.63 -2.40 15.99
C TYR A 58 34.46 -3.00 15.19
N HIS A 59 33.48 -3.62 15.86
CA HIS A 59 32.34 -4.25 15.21
C HIS A 59 31.02 -3.69 15.73
N TYR A 60 30.12 -3.35 14.81
CA TYR A 60 28.79 -2.81 15.11
C TYR A 60 27.73 -3.44 14.17
N GLY A 61 26.47 -3.41 14.59
CA GLY A 61 25.33 -3.93 13.86
C GLY A 61 25.10 -5.42 14.06
N GLU A 62 24.18 -5.97 13.25
CA GLU A 62 23.75 -7.37 13.33
C GLU A 62 24.93 -8.31 13.00
N ARG A 63 25.29 -9.19 13.94
CA ARG A 63 26.45 -10.10 13.80
C ARG A 63 26.41 -11.25 14.80
N ALA A 64 27.22 -12.29 14.56
CA ALA A 64 27.47 -13.36 15.51
C ALA A 64 28.98 -13.49 15.79
N ASN A 65 29.34 -13.62 17.06
CA ASN A 65 30.71 -13.76 17.51
C ASN A 65 30.95 -15.17 18.05
N LEU A 66 32.00 -15.80 17.54
CA LEU A 66 32.49 -17.10 17.97
C LEU A 66 33.79 -16.93 18.73
N ILE A 67 33.86 -17.49 19.94
CA ILE A 67 35.03 -17.42 20.80
C ILE A 67 35.39 -18.82 21.26
N LEU A 68 36.65 -19.21 21.06
CA LEU A 68 37.21 -20.42 21.65
C LEU A 68 37.80 -20.06 23.01
N TYR A 69 37.41 -20.80 24.04
CA TYR A 69 37.85 -20.59 25.41
C TYR A 69 38.51 -21.85 25.94
N CYS A 70 39.82 -21.78 26.20
CA CYS A 70 40.58 -22.86 26.80
C CYS A 70 40.49 -22.75 28.32
N VAL A 71 39.75 -23.67 28.92
CA VAL A 71 39.52 -23.72 30.37
C VAL A 71 40.77 -24.24 31.08
N LYS A 72 41.39 -25.29 30.52
CA LYS A 72 42.65 -25.91 30.99
C LYS A 72 43.35 -26.58 29.80
N PRO A 73 44.65 -26.95 29.91
CA PRO A 73 45.32 -27.73 28.88
C PRO A 73 44.52 -28.99 28.52
N ALA A 74 44.15 -29.14 27.25
CA ALA A 74 43.26 -30.17 26.70
C ALA A 74 41.76 -30.07 27.04
N HIS A 75 41.26 -28.97 27.62
CA HIS A 75 39.82 -28.70 27.79
C HIS A 75 39.44 -27.39 27.11
N TRP A 76 38.73 -27.53 25.99
CA TRP A 76 38.22 -26.42 25.20
C TRP A 76 36.71 -26.30 25.33
N SER A 77 36.25 -25.07 25.44
CA SER A 77 34.85 -24.66 25.44
C SER A 77 34.64 -23.55 24.40
N GLY A 78 33.39 -23.33 24.02
CA GLY A 78 33.00 -22.35 23.02
C GLY A 78 32.03 -21.33 23.59
N ILE A 79 32.12 -20.09 23.13
CA ILE A 79 31.14 -19.05 23.40
C ILE A 79 30.60 -18.54 22.06
N LEU A 80 29.27 -18.50 21.94
CA LEU A 80 28.55 -17.88 20.85
C LEU A 80 27.78 -16.68 21.39
N ILE A 81 27.94 -15.51 20.77
CA ILE A 81 27.15 -14.32 21.10
C ILE A 81 26.53 -13.78 19.81
N GLU A 82 25.22 -13.62 19.79
CA GLU A 82 24.50 -13.09 18.64
C GLU A 82 23.89 -11.73 18.97
N PHE A 83 24.12 -10.77 18.08
CA PHE A 83 23.71 -9.38 18.21
C PHE A 83 22.66 -9.02 17.16
N GLU A 84 21.63 -8.29 17.59
CA GLU A 84 20.72 -7.55 16.73
C GLU A 84 21.39 -6.28 16.18
N ALA A 85 20.78 -5.67 15.16
CA ALA A 85 21.26 -4.42 14.55
C ALA A 85 21.40 -3.23 15.53
N ASN A 86 20.73 -3.30 16.68
CA ASN A 86 20.76 -2.29 17.75
C ASN A 86 21.76 -2.61 18.89
N GLU A 87 22.68 -3.56 18.69
CA GLU A 87 23.64 -4.08 19.68
C GLU A 87 23.02 -4.88 20.85
N GLN A 88 21.72 -5.21 20.82
CA GLN A 88 21.13 -6.11 21.82
C GLN A 88 21.55 -7.55 21.57
N ILE A 89 21.92 -8.25 22.65
CA ILE A 89 22.27 -9.66 22.60
C ILE A 89 20.98 -10.48 22.48
N LEU A 90 20.79 -11.10 21.32
CA LEU A 90 19.66 -11.97 21.00
C LEU A 90 19.79 -13.30 21.75
N ARG A 91 21.02 -13.84 21.77
CA ARG A 91 21.43 -14.99 22.58
C ARG A 91 22.92 -14.96 22.88
N ALA A 92 23.28 -15.51 24.04
CA ALA A 92 24.66 -15.73 24.44
C ALA A 92 24.77 -17.13 25.05
N GLU A 93 25.55 -17.99 24.42
CA GLU A 93 25.63 -19.41 24.73
C GLU A 93 27.06 -19.81 25.11
N TYR A 94 27.18 -20.60 26.17
CA TYR A 94 28.40 -21.28 26.56
C TYR A 94 28.26 -22.76 26.23
N ILE A 95 29.25 -23.31 25.54
CA ILE A 95 29.22 -24.66 24.98
C ILE A 95 30.42 -25.41 25.54
N ASP A 96 30.15 -26.41 26.37
CA ASP A 96 31.18 -27.30 26.89
C ASP A 96 30.99 -28.71 26.33
N PRO A 97 31.97 -29.26 25.60
CA PRO A 97 31.87 -30.59 25.00
C PRO A 97 32.15 -31.73 26.00
N ILE A 98 32.47 -31.46 27.28
CA ILE A 98 32.79 -32.49 28.27
C ILE A 98 31.57 -32.84 29.12
N GLU A 99 31.25 -34.15 29.24
CA GLU A 99 30.16 -34.61 30.12
C GLU A 99 30.41 -34.20 31.59
N GLY A 100 29.42 -33.53 32.19
CA GLY A 100 29.46 -33.09 33.60
C GLY A 100 29.86 -31.63 33.80
N TYR A 101 30.20 -30.89 32.74
CA TYR A 101 30.56 -29.46 32.76
C TYR A 101 29.45 -28.58 32.16
N ASP A 102 28.20 -28.82 32.56
CA ASP A 102 27.01 -28.16 31.98
C ASP A 102 26.71 -26.79 32.58
N VAL A 103 27.59 -26.27 33.41
CA VAL A 103 27.39 -25.02 34.15
C VAL A 103 28.42 -24.00 33.68
N VAL A 104 27.96 -22.80 33.35
CA VAL A 104 28.85 -21.69 33.01
C VAL A 104 29.73 -21.36 34.21
N PRO A 105 31.07 -21.40 34.10
CA PRO A 105 31.94 -21.04 35.19
C PRO A 105 31.68 -19.60 35.69
N GLU A 106 31.58 -19.40 37.00
CA GLU A 106 31.27 -18.07 37.59
C GLU A 106 32.24 -16.98 37.13
N LYS A 107 33.52 -17.32 36.95
CA LYS A 107 34.56 -16.42 36.43
C LYS A 107 34.23 -15.91 35.03
N ILE A 108 33.76 -16.79 34.14
CA ILE A 108 33.37 -16.46 32.76
C ILE A 108 32.08 -15.62 32.77
N GLN A 109 31.09 -16.03 33.56
CA GLN A 109 29.82 -15.30 33.70
C GLN A 109 30.04 -13.88 34.22
N LYS A 110 30.95 -13.69 35.20
CA LYS A 110 31.28 -12.38 35.76
C LYS A 110 31.95 -11.47 34.71
N GLN A 111 32.95 -11.97 33.99
CA GLN A 111 33.63 -11.20 32.93
C GLN A 111 32.67 -10.81 31.80
N PHE A 112 31.77 -11.71 31.41
CA PHE A 112 30.73 -11.42 30.42
C PHE A 112 29.75 -10.35 30.92
N THR A 113 29.25 -10.47 32.15
CA THR A 113 28.27 -9.54 32.74
C THR A 113 28.86 -8.14 32.96
N ASN A 114 30.17 -8.03 33.18
CA ASN A 114 30.86 -6.73 33.25
C ASN A 114 30.74 -5.92 31.95
N ILE A 115 30.69 -6.59 30.80
CA ILE A 115 30.53 -5.95 29.48
C ILE A 115 29.06 -5.83 29.09
N TYR A 116 28.27 -6.85 29.41
CA TYR A 116 26.86 -6.97 29.07
C TYR A 116 26.00 -7.19 30.33
N PRO A 117 25.74 -6.15 31.13
CA PRO A 117 25.10 -6.28 32.45
C PRO A 117 23.63 -6.75 32.40
N PHE A 118 23.02 -6.77 31.21
CA PHE A 118 21.64 -7.16 30.97
C PHE A 118 21.52 -8.51 30.23
N ALA A 119 22.63 -9.23 30.02
CA ALA A 119 22.65 -10.53 29.37
C ALA A 119 23.35 -11.57 30.26
N VAL A 120 22.95 -12.84 30.13
CA VAL A 120 23.51 -13.97 30.87
C VAL A 120 23.94 -15.04 29.87
N LEU A 121 25.11 -15.66 30.09
CA LEU A 121 25.53 -16.80 29.26
C LEU A 121 24.70 -18.01 29.65
N GLN A 122 24.04 -18.61 28.67
CA GLN A 122 23.25 -19.83 28.86
C GLN A 122 24.09 -21.03 28.45
N SER A 123 24.22 -22.02 29.32
CA SER A 123 24.88 -23.27 28.95
C SER A 123 24.02 -24.04 27.96
N ARG A 124 24.61 -24.52 26.87
CA ARG A 124 23.91 -25.28 25.84
C ARG A 124 24.40 -26.71 25.79
N ASN A 125 23.49 -27.64 26.07
CA ASN A 125 23.74 -29.08 25.96
C ASN A 125 23.77 -29.51 24.49
N MET A 126 24.95 -29.69 23.93
CA MET A 126 25.17 -30.28 22.60
C MET A 126 26.21 -31.40 22.69
N LEU A 127 26.66 -31.97 21.56
CA LEU A 127 27.57 -33.13 21.45
C LEU A 127 28.61 -33.22 22.58
N LYS A 128 28.44 -34.18 23.50
CA LYS A 128 29.36 -34.40 24.63
C LYS A 128 30.24 -35.62 24.44
N ASN A 129 31.42 -35.59 25.04
CA ASN A 129 32.34 -36.71 25.13
C ASN A 129 32.89 -36.82 26.57
N LYS A 130 33.22 -38.04 26.99
CA LYS A 130 33.86 -38.32 28.28
C LYS A 130 35.37 -38.01 28.26
N ASP A 131 35.96 -37.96 27.06
CA ASP A 131 37.40 -37.73 26.87
C ASP A 131 37.69 -36.29 26.44
N ALA A 132 38.47 -35.58 27.27
CA ALA A 132 38.89 -34.20 27.05
C ALA A 132 39.82 -34.05 25.84
N THR A 133 40.54 -35.10 25.42
CA THR A 133 41.52 -35.01 24.31
C THR A 133 40.91 -34.61 22.95
N PHE A 134 39.60 -34.78 22.76
CA PHE A 134 38.87 -34.36 21.56
C PHE A 134 38.07 -33.06 21.73
N SER A 135 38.18 -32.39 22.88
CA SER A 135 37.35 -31.22 23.23
C SER A 135 37.47 -30.07 22.23
N SER A 136 38.64 -29.83 21.64
CA SER A 136 38.84 -28.76 20.64
C SER A 136 38.08 -29.02 19.34
N ALA A 137 38.18 -30.24 18.77
CA ALA A 137 37.49 -30.62 17.55
C ALA A 137 35.96 -30.66 17.73
N LEU A 138 35.50 -31.16 18.89
CA LEU A 138 34.09 -31.15 19.27
C LEU A 138 33.58 -29.71 19.45
N THR A 139 34.31 -28.84 20.13
CA THR A 139 33.94 -27.42 20.31
C THR A 139 33.79 -26.71 18.96
N ILE A 140 34.74 -26.90 18.04
CA ILE A 140 34.68 -26.33 16.68
C ILE A 140 33.42 -26.81 15.96
N LYS A 141 33.17 -28.13 15.95
CA LYS A 141 32.01 -28.71 15.28
C LYS A 141 30.71 -28.16 15.87
N THR A 142 30.62 -28.08 17.19
CA THR A 142 29.43 -27.60 17.89
C THR A 142 29.20 -26.11 17.70
N LEU A 143 30.24 -25.27 17.69
CA LEU A 143 30.10 -23.84 17.38
C LEU A 143 29.61 -23.62 15.94
N LEU A 144 30.12 -24.41 14.98
CA LEU A 144 29.65 -24.36 13.60
C LEU A 144 28.19 -24.82 13.47
N GLU A 145 27.77 -25.88 14.17
CA GLU A 145 26.37 -26.31 14.21
C GLU A 145 25.47 -25.29 14.93
N ALA A 146 25.94 -24.68 16.01
CA ALA A 146 25.21 -23.65 16.75
C ALA A 146 24.95 -22.41 15.87
N VAL A 147 25.94 -21.96 15.11
CA VAL A 147 25.77 -20.87 14.14
C VAL A 147 24.84 -21.25 12.99
N LYS A 148 24.88 -22.49 12.50
CA LYS A 148 23.90 -22.98 11.51
C LYS A 148 22.47 -22.96 12.09
N SER A 149 22.31 -23.20 13.40
CA SER A 149 21.03 -23.09 14.10
C SER A 149 20.57 -21.66 14.38
N CYS A 150 21.44 -20.64 14.27
CA CYS A 150 21.03 -19.21 14.34
C CYS A 150 20.00 -18.86 13.25
N GLN A 151 19.92 -19.65 12.18
CA GLN A 151 19.22 -19.27 10.95
C GLN A 151 18.05 -20.21 10.60
N ARG A 152 17.64 -21.10 11.52
CA ARG A 152 16.35 -21.81 11.46
C ARG A 152 15.31 -21.03 12.28
N THR A 153 14.22 -20.75 11.58
CA THR A 153 13.00 -20.02 11.94
C THR A 153 12.40 -20.34 13.31
N SER A 154 11.67 -19.34 13.85
CA SER A 154 10.34 -19.47 14.47
C SER A 154 10.13 -20.43 15.65
N VAL A 155 9.55 -19.89 16.73
CA VAL A 155 8.71 -20.61 17.71
C VAL A 155 9.46 -21.68 18.52
N ASP A 156 10.07 -21.27 19.63
CA ASP A 156 9.59 -21.65 20.97
C ASP A 156 10.52 -21.10 22.06
N ASP A 157 9.92 -20.93 23.24
CA ASP A 157 10.48 -20.46 24.51
C ASP A 157 10.90 -18.99 24.61
N LYS A 158 9.99 -18.18 25.17
CA LYS A 158 10.29 -17.27 26.28
C LYS A 158 9.00 -16.84 27.00
N THR A 159 8.72 -17.55 28.09
CA THR A 159 7.82 -17.08 29.15
C THR A 159 8.53 -15.99 29.97
N VAL A 160 7.77 -14.97 30.38
CA VAL A 160 8.06 -13.94 31.39
C VAL A 160 8.86 -12.70 30.94
N SER A 161 8.15 -11.70 30.41
CA SER A 161 7.80 -10.46 31.13
C SER A 161 7.23 -9.45 30.13
N LEU A 162 6.12 -8.78 30.48
CA LEU A 162 5.80 -7.36 30.20
C LEU A 162 4.29 -7.10 30.39
N TYR A 163 3.94 -6.55 31.55
CA TYR A 163 2.82 -5.61 31.64
C TYR A 163 3.40 -4.23 31.31
N ASN A 164 3.02 -3.68 30.16
CA ASN A 164 2.92 -2.24 29.85
C ASN A 164 2.60 -2.09 28.35
N VAL A 165 1.34 -2.33 27.97
CA VAL A 165 0.81 -1.85 26.68
C VAL A 165 0.27 -0.45 26.92
N SER A 166 0.89 0.55 26.30
CA SER A 166 0.42 1.94 26.34
C SER A 166 -0.81 2.14 25.46
N PHE A 167 -1.72 2.99 25.92
CA PHE A 167 -3.03 3.39 25.37
C PHE A 167 -3.08 3.71 23.85
N THR A 168 -1.94 4.01 23.22
CA THR A 168 -1.82 4.33 21.78
C THR A 168 -1.85 3.13 20.83
N SER A 169 -1.67 1.91 21.34
CA SER A 169 -1.56 0.73 20.50
C SER A 169 -2.91 0.32 19.89
N LEU A 170 -4.02 0.36 20.64
CA LEU A 170 -5.33 -0.12 20.16
C LEU A 170 -5.97 0.71 19.04
N GLU A 171 -5.68 2.01 18.94
CA GLU A 171 -6.17 2.86 17.84
C GLU A 171 -5.39 2.65 16.53
N HIS A 172 -4.09 2.33 16.61
CA HIS A 172 -3.30 1.93 15.44
C HIS A 172 -3.70 0.54 14.90
N ILE A 173 -4.22 -0.32 15.78
CA ILE A 173 -4.57 -1.71 15.48
C ILE A 173 -5.77 -1.81 14.53
N SER A 174 -6.81 -1.00 14.74
CA SER A 174 -7.99 -0.98 13.86
C SER A 174 -7.70 -0.40 12.48
N SER A 175 -6.85 0.63 12.40
CA SER A 175 -6.46 1.28 11.13
C SER A 175 -5.64 0.34 10.23
N ASN A 176 -4.70 -0.43 10.80
CA ASN A 176 -3.81 -1.28 10.02
C ASN A 176 -4.50 -2.54 9.44
N VAL A 177 -5.56 -3.04 10.10
CA VAL A 177 -6.34 -4.18 9.59
C VAL A 177 -7.24 -3.76 8.42
N CYS A 178 -7.75 -2.52 8.43
CA CYS A 178 -8.47 -1.95 7.30
C CYS A 178 -7.57 -1.80 6.07
N GLU A 179 -6.35 -1.28 6.25
CA GLU A 179 -5.36 -1.09 5.17
C GLU A 179 -4.91 -2.43 4.55
N LEU A 180 -4.79 -3.49 5.36
CA LEU A 180 -4.48 -4.85 4.88
C LEU A 180 -5.65 -5.50 4.11
N LYS A 181 -6.90 -5.27 4.53
CA LYS A 181 -8.08 -5.72 3.79
C LYS A 181 -8.17 -5.03 2.43
N GLU A 182 -7.93 -3.72 2.38
CA GLU A 182 -7.92 -2.95 1.13
C GLU A 182 -6.81 -3.45 0.19
N THR A 183 -5.60 -3.71 0.71
CA THR A 183 -4.48 -4.26 -0.07
C THR A 183 -4.80 -5.65 -0.64
N PHE A 184 -5.47 -6.51 0.13
CA PHE A 184 -5.87 -7.84 -0.34
C PHE A 184 -6.98 -7.77 -1.40
N THR A 185 -7.98 -6.91 -1.22
CA THR A 185 -9.04 -6.68 -2.21
C THR A 185 -8.46 -6.14 -3.52
N CYS A 186 -7.56 -5.15 -3.45
CA CYS A 186 -6.86 -4.62 -4.62
C CYS A 186 -6.01 -5.69 -5.33
N GLY A 187 -5.36 -6.58 -4.56
CA GLY A 187 -4.63 -7.72 -5.11
C GLY A 187 -5.52 -8.74 -5.83
N LEU A 188 -6.73 -9.02 -5.33
CA LEU A 188 -7.69 -9.89 -6.03
C LEU A 188 -8.18 -9.25 -7.34
N GLU A 189 -8.43 -7.93 -7.34
CA GLU A 189 -8.84 -7.18 -8.53
C GLU A 189 -7.77 -7.18 -9.63
N ASN A 190 -6.49 -7.04 -9.27
CA ASN A 190 -5.36 -7.09 -10.20
C ASN A 190 -5.25 -8.43 -10.96
N PHE A 191 -5.70 -9.54 -10.35
CA PHE A 191 -5.74 -10.86 -10.99
C PHE A 191 -7.12 -11.24 -11.55
N HIS A 192 -8.09 -10.32 -11.51
CA HIS A 192 -9.50 -10.52 -11.86
C HIS A 192 -10.15 -11.70 -11.13
N LEU A 193 -9.80 -11.88 -9.85
CA LEU A 193 -10.30 -12.94 -8.99
C LEU A 193 -11.43 -12.39 -8.11
N LYS A 194 -12.52 -13.15 -7.99
CA LYS A 194 -13.69 -12.75 -7.19
C LYS A 194 -13.53 -13.09 -5.72
N ASP A 195 -12.79 -14.15 -5.42
CA ASP A 195 -12.60 -14.65 -4.08
C ASP A 195 -11.32 -15.50 -3.94
N VAL A 196 -11.09 -15.96 -2.71
CA VAL A 196 -9.96 -16.79 -2.32
C VAL A 196 -10.02 -18.19 -2.94
N ILE A 197 -11.22 -18.71 -3.21
CA ILE A 197 -11.39 -20.03 -3.83
C ILE A 197 -10.86 -19.97 -5.27
N GLU A 198 -11.14 -18.86 -5.96
CA GLU A 198 -10.62 -18.60 -7.30
C GLU A 198 -9.11 -18.36 -7.28
N LEU A 199 -8.57 -17.70 -6.26
CA LEU A 199 -7.11 -17.56 -6.05
C LEU A 199 -6.41 -18.92 -5.88
N LEU A 200 -6.91 -19.78 -5.00
CA LEU A 200 -6.32 -21.11 -4.76
C LEU A 200 -6.41 -21.99 -6.00
N LYS A 201 -7.50 -21.88 -6.76
CA LYS A 201 -7.65 -22.57 -8.04
C LYS A 201 -6.65 -22.05 -9.08
N LYS A 202 -6.49 -20.73 -9.19
CA LYS A 202 -5.54 -20.09 -10.11
C LYS A 202 -4.09 -20.50 -9.83
N ILE A 203 -3.70 -20.57 -8.55
CA ILE A 203 -2.38 -21.05 -8.11
C ILE A 203 -2.14 -22.47 -8.64
N LYS A 204 -3.09 -23.36 -8.40
CA LYS A 204 -3.00 -24.76 -8.85
C LYS A 204 -2.94 -24.88 -10.38
N ASP A 205 -3.80 -24.15 -11.09
CA ASP A 205 -3.83 -24.13 -12.55
C ASP A 205 -2.53 -23.55 -13.16
N THR A 206 -1.87 -22.62 -12.45
CA THR A 206 -0.56 -22.07 -12.84
C THR A 206 0.57 -23.07 -12.56
N GLU A 207 0.57 -23.76 -11.42
CA GLU A 207 1.52 -24.84 -11.10
C GLU A 207 1.47 -25.98 -12.14
N GLU A 208 0.26 -26.41 -12.53
CA GLU A 208 0.06 -27.42 -13.57
C GLU A 208 0.55 -26.96 -14.95
N ARG A 209 0.37 -25.67 -15.29
CA ARG A 209 0.89 -25.09 -16.55
C ARG A 209 2.40 -24.98 -16.58
N ILE A 210 3.04 -24.60 -15.47
CA ILE A 210 4.50 -24.58 -15.35
C ILE A 210 5.05 -25.99 -15.59
N GLN A 211 4.45 -27.01 -14.95
CA GLN A 211 4.84 -28.39 -15.14
C GLN A 211 4.68 -28.83 -16.61
N HIS A 212 3.56 -28.49 -17.25
CA HIS A 212 3.30 -28.80 -18.66
C HIS A 212 4.29 -28.10 -19.63
N PHE A 213 4.69 -26.86 -19.36
CA PHE A 213 5.70 -26.15 -20.16
C PHE A 213 7.10 -26.73 -19.96
N GLN A 214 7.43 -27.17 -18.75
CA GLN A 214 8.70 -27.84 -18.45
C GLN A 214 8.79 -29.20 -19.17
N GLU A 215 7.71 -29.98 -19.19
CA GLU A 215 7.64 -31.27 -19.89
C GLU A 215 7.78 -31.14 -21.42
N ARG A 216 7.41 -29.98 -21.99
CA ARG A 216 7.53 -29.67 -23.43
C ARG A 216 8.83 -28.95 -23.80
N GLY A 217 9.74 -28.70 -22.86
CA GLY A 217 11.00 -27.98 -23.09
C GLY A 217 10.84 -26.48 -23.36
N GLN A 218 9.68 -25.90 -23.04
CA GLN A 218 9.36 -24.48 -23.23
C GLN A 218 9.79 -23.66 -22.01
N GLN A 219 11.11 -23.47 -21.87
CA GLN A 219 11.69 -22.88 -20.65
C GLN A 219 11.33 -21.40 -20.43
N ARG A 220 11.07 -20.64 -21.50
CA ARG A 220 10.74 -19.22 -21.40
C ARG A 220 9.32 -19.01 -20.89
N GLU A 221 8.39 -19.83 -21.36
CA GLU A 221 6.99 -19.84 -20.94
C GLU A 221 6.85 -20.34 -19.50
N ALA A 222 7.63 -21.36 -19.10
CA ALA A 222 7.70 -21.82 -17.72
C ALA A 222 8.24 -20.73 -16.77
N ALA A 223 9.25 -19.96 -17.19
CA ALA A 223 9.79 -18.86 -16.38
C ALA A 223 8.78 -17.74 -16.18
N ASN A 224 8.03 -17.35 -17.23
CA ASN A 224 6.99 -16.34 -17.14
C ASN A 224 5.84 -16.77 -16.22
N GLU A 225 5.37 -18.01 -16.31
CA GLU A 225 4.32 -18.52 -15.41
C GLU A 225 4.82 -18.70 -13.96
N THR A 226 6.13 -18.92 -13.76
CA THR A 226 6.73 -18.97 -12.41
C THR A 226 6.70 -17.61 -11.71
N GLU A 227 6.87 -16.53 -12.47
CA GLU A 227 6.74 -15.15 -11.95
C GLU A 227 5.30 -14.85 -11.53
N VAL A 228 4.32 -15.25 -12.34
CA VAL A 228 2.88 -15.15 -12.01
C VAL A 228 2.52 -15.99 -10.78
N LEU A 229 3.08 -17.20 -10.65
CA LEU A 229 2.89 -18.05 -9.47
C LEU A 229 3.42 -17.37 -8.20
N HIS A 230 4.56 -16.68 -8.29
CA HIS A 230 5.16 -15.98 -7.16
C HIS A 230 4.23 -14.88 -6.63
N GLU A 231 3.63 -14.08 -7.51
CA GLU A 231 2.69 -13.03 -7.12
C GLU A 231 1.39 -13.58 -6.53
N LEU A 232 0.84 -14.65 -7.09
CA LEU A 232 -0.34 -15.33 -6.54
C LEU A 232 -0.06 -15.94 -5.15
N GLN A 233 1.14 -16.49 -4.93
CA GLN A 233 1.56 -17.03 -3.63
C GLN A 233 1.78 -15.92 -2.59
N GLN A 234 2.25 -14.74 -2.99
CA GLN A 234 2.31 -13.56 -2.11
C GLN A 234 0.91 -13.11 -1.67
N LEU A 235 -0.05 -13.09 -2.60
CA LEU A 235 -1.44 -12.74 -2.30
C LEU A 235 -2.11 -13.76 -1.37
N LYS A 236 -1.82 -15.06 -1.56
CA LYS A 236 -2.25 -16.13 -0.63
C LYS A 236 -1.61 -15.95 0.75
N SER A 237 -0.33 -15.61 0.83
CA SER A 237 0.36 -15.33 2.10
C SER A 237 -0.27 -14.13 2.83
N LEU A 238 -0.72 -13.10 2.10
CA LEU A 238 -1.43 -11.96 2.65
C LEU A 238 -2.80 -12.39 3.23
N PHE A 239 -3.55 -13.22 2.49
CA PHE A 239 -4.80 -13.80 2.96
C PHE A 239 -4.62 -14.64 4.23
N ASP A 240 -3.64 -15.54 4.24
CA ASP A 240 -3.35 -16.42 5.37
C ASP A 240 -2.99 -15.59 6.62
N LYS A 241 -2.29 -14.45 6.44
CA LYS A 241 -1.98 -13.47 7.50
C LYS A 241 -3.23 -12.73 7.98
N ILE A 242 -4.15 -12.37 7.08
CA ILE A 242 -5.42 -11.72 7.42
C ILE A 242 -6.32 -12.69 8.20
N GLN A 243 -6.41 -13.95 7.77
CA GLN A 243 -7.28 -14.97 8.39
C GLN A 243 -6.78 -15.37 9.78
N THR A 244 -5.47 -15.52 9.96
CA THR A 244 -4.84 -15.73 11.28
C THR A 244 -4.96 -14.52 12.21
N SER A 245 -5.20 -13.32 11.66
CA SER A 245 -5.38 -12.09 12.44
C SER A 245 -6.83 -11.79 12.82
N ILE A 246 -7.83 -12.37 12.13
CA ILE A 246 -9.25 -12.01 12.28
C ILE A 246 -10.05 -13.07 13.06
N ASN A 247 -9.70 -14.36 13.04
CA ASN A 247 -10.55 -15.36 13.72
C ASN A 247 -9.83 -16.68 14.10
N PRO A 248 -9.16 -16.78 15.25
CA PRO A 248 -8.57 -18.04 15.74
C PRO A 248 -9.61 -19.09 16.19
N GLU A 249 -10.87 -18.70 16.43
CA GLU A 249 -11.94 -19.64 16.83
C GLU A 249 -12.42 -20.58 15.70
N LEU A 250 -12.31 -20.16 14.43
CA LEU A 250 -12.79 -20.95 13.29
C LEU A 250 -11.92 -22.21 13.04
N ASP A 251 -10.61 -22.12 13.30
CA ASP A 251 -9.67 -23.23 13.09
C ASP A 251 -9.68 -24.22 14.26
N LEU A 252 -9.84 -23.73 15.50
CA LEU A 252 -9.98 -24.56 16.69
C LEU A 252 -11.27 -25.39 16.69
N ASN A 253 -12.39 -24.82 16.22
CA ASN A 253 -13.66 -25.56 16.12
C ASN A 253 -13.60 -26.66 15.05
N ALA A 254 -12.97 -26.39 13.90
CA ALA A 254 -12.77 -27.41 12.86
C ALA A 254 -11.85 -28.55 13.33
N LEU A 255 -10.78 -28.24 14.06
CA LEU A 255 -9.89 -29.24 14.66
C LEU A 255 -10.58 -30.04 15.78
N ARG A 256 -11.42 -29.40 16.60
CA ARG A 256 -12.24 -30.08 17.62
C ARG A 256 -13.27 -31.01 17.00
N GLU A 257 -13.93 -30.61 15.93
CA GLU A 257 -14.89 -31.45 15.20
C GLU A 257 -14.19 -32.65 14.53
N GLN A 258 -13.03 -32.43 13.90
CA GLN A 258 -12.21 -33.52 13.35
C GLN A 258 -11.75 -34.51 14.43
N LEU A 259 -11.33 -34.01 15.59
CA LEU A 259 -10.95 -34.85 16.71
C LEU A 259 -12.15 -35.65 17.25
N SER A 260 -13.30 -35.00 17.47
CA SER A 260 -14.51 -35.65 17.97
C SER A 260 -14.98 -36.76 17.04
N LYS A 261 -15.07 -36.47 15.73
CA LYS A 261 -15.51 -37.44 14.72
C LYS A 261 -14.54 -38.61 14.58
N GLY A 262 -13.24 -38.34 14.66
CA GLY A 262 -12.21 -39.38 14.61
C GLY A 262 -12.23 -40.30 15.84
N LEU A 263 -12.44 -39.74 17.04
CA LEU A 263 -12.55 -40.53 18.27
C LEU A 263 -13.82 -41.41 18.27
N GLU A 264 -14.95 -40.88 17.76
CA GLU A 264 -16.18 -41.66 17.57
C GLU A 264 -16.01 -42.81 16.56
N GLU A 265 -15.32 -42.57 15.43
CA GLU A 265 -15.04 -43.60 14.41
C GLU A 265 -14.29 -44.80 15.02
N PHE A 266 -13.35 -44.54 15.93
CA PHE A 266 -12.53 -45.57 16.58
C PHE A 266 -13.08 -46.08 17.92
N LYS A 267 -14.26 -45.60 18.36
CA LYS A 267 -14.88 -45.96 19.65
C LYS A 267 -13.94 -45.76 20.85
N ILE A 268 -13.21 -44.66 20.83
CA ILE A 268 -12.29 -44.28 21.91
C ILE A 268 -13.04 -43.28 22.79
N GLU A 269 -13.16 -43.53 24.09
CA GLU A 269 -13.97 -42.72 25.01
C GLU A 269 -13.15 -41.66 25.76
N SER A 270 -11.81 -41.76 25.73
CA SER A 270 -10.89 -40.78 26.34
C SER A 270 -9.53 -40.67 25.65
N LEU A 271 -8.79 -39.58 25.90
CA LEU A 271 -7.42 -39.40 25.38
C LEU A 271 -6.41 -40.38 25.99
N ASN A 272 -6.66 -40.87 27.20
CA ASN A 272 -5.92 -41.97 27.80
C ASN A 272 -6.15 -43.28 27.04
N GLU A 273 -7.38 -43.58 26.65
CA GLU A 273 -7.69 -44.74 25.80
C GLU A 273 -7.04 -44.61 24.42
N LEU A 274 -7.01 -43.42 23.81
CA LEU A 274 -6.29 -43.17 22.56
C LEU A 274 -4.81 -43.55 22.69
N SER A 275 -4.17 -43.10 23.78
CA SER A 275 -2.76 -43.41 24.02
C SER A 275 -2.52 -44.90 24.31
N GLN A 276 -3.46 -45.57 24.99
CA GLN A 276 -3.37 -47.01 25.24
C GLN A 276 -3.57 -47.82 23.94
N GLU A 277 -4.50 -47.42 23.08
CA GLU A 277 -4.77 -48.13 21.84
C GLU A 277 -3.63 -47.97 20.84
N ILE A 278 -3.02 -46.77 20.73
CA ILE A 278 -1.78 -46.56 19.97
C ILE A 278 -0.68 -47.54 20.40
N ASN A 279 -0.50 -47.73 21.72
CA ASN A 279 0.52 -48.63 22.24
C ASN A 279 0.19 -50.10 21.95
N ARG A 280 -1.08 -50.52 22.11
CA ARG A 280 -1.52 -51.88 21.76
C ARG A 280 -1.34 -52.19 20.28
N THR A 281 -1.66 -51.25 19.40
CA THR A 281 -1.47 -51.38 17.95
C THR A 281 0.01 -51.50 17.60
N LYS A 282 0.88 -50.68 18.22
CA LYS A 282 2.35 -50.79 18.08
C LYS A 282 2.91 -52.14 18.51
N GLU A 283 2.33 -52.76 19.55
CA GLU A 283 2.75 -54.08 20.01
C GLU A 283 2.24 -55.24 19.14
N ARG A 284 1.07 -55.10 18.51
CA ARG A 284 0.48 -56.12 17.62
C ARG A 284 1.23 -56.25 16.30
N ILE A 285 1.68 -55.14 15.71
CA ILE A 285 2.36 -55.12 14.40
C ILE A 285 3.55 -56.10 14.33
N PRO A 286 4.52 -56.09 15.27
CA PRO A 286 5.63 -57.05 15.28
C PRO A 286 5.20 -58.51 15.47
N SER A 287 4.06 -58.77 16.11
CA SER A 287 3.55 -60.12 16.33
C SER A 287 2.89 -60.70 15.07
N LEU A 288 2.20 -59.86 14.29
CA LEU A 288 1.59 -60.21 13.01
C LEU A 288 2.65 -60.44 11.92
N GLN A 289 3.67 -59.58 11.89
CA GLN A 289 4.83 -59.73 11.01
C GLN A 289 5.59 -61.04 11.28
N ARG A 290 5.81 -61.39 12.55
CA ARG A 290 6.46 -62.66 12.94
C ARG A 290 5.65 -63.90 12.58
N ARG A 291 4.33 -63.80 12.45
CA ARG A 291 3.44 -64.89 12.05
C ARG A 291 3.21 -64.96 10.53
N GLY A 292 3.91 -64.14 9.74
CA GLY A 292 3.80 -64.11 8.28
C GLY A 292 2.49 -63.52 7.76
N ARG A 293 1.69 -62.86 8.61
CA ARG A 293 0.41 -62.22 8.23
C ARG A 293 0.67 -60.78 7.78
N THR A 294 1.36 -60.64 6.66
CA THR A 294 1.87 -59.34 6.14
C THR A 294 0.75 -58.34 5.83
N LYS A 295 -0.34 -58.79 5.20
CA LYS A 295 -1.47 -57.91 4.86
C LYS A 295 -2.14 -57.31 6.10
N GLU A 296 -2.31 -58.12 7.14
CA GLU A 296 -2.90 -57.65 8.40
C GLU A 296 -1.95 -56.73 9.17
N ALA A 297 -0.63 -56.94 9.05
CA ALA A 297 0.34 -56.01 9.62
C ALA A 297 0.33 -54.65 8.90
N GLU A 298 0.13 -54.62 7.58
CA GLU A 298 -0.02 -53.39 6.80
C GLU A 298 -1.31 -52.64 7.14
N ASP A 299 -2.43 -53.36 7.27
CA ASP A 299 -3.70 -52.79 7.72
C ASP A 299 -3.56 -52.16 9.12
N GLU A 300 -2.83 -52.82 10.03
CA GLU A 300 -2.59 -52.34 11.40
C GLU A 300 -1.62 -51.14 11.44
N ILE A 301 -0.67 -51.03 10.50
CA ILE A 301 0.19 -49.84 10.33
C ILE A 301 -0.63 -48.65 9.84
N GLN A 302 -1.54 -48.83 8.89
CA GLN A 302 -2.43 -47.76 8.43
C GLN A 302 -3.37 -47.30 9.54
N PHE A 303 -3.86 -48.25 10.35
CA PHE A 303 -4.66 -47.95 11.54
C PHE A 303 -3.87 -47.11 12.56
N LEU A 304 -2.61 -47.48 12.83
CA LEU A 304 -1.73 -46.73 13.73
C LEU A 304 -1.51 -45.28 13.29
N HIS A 305 -1.26 -45.04 12.00
CA HIS A 305 -1.11 -43.69 11.45
C HIS A 305 -2.35 -42.81 11.68
N LYS A 306 -3.56 -43.39 11.59
CA LYS A 306 -4.79 -42.64 11.85
C LYS A 306 -4.92 -42.25 13.32
N LEU A 307 -4.57 -43.14 14.25
CA LEU A 307 -4.59 -42.86 15.69
C LEU A 307 -3.54 -41.82 16.09
N GLU A 308 -2.33 -41.89 15.55
CA GLU A 308 -1.27 -40.90 15.81
C GLU A 308 -1.64 -39.50 15.31
N LYS A 309 -2.34 -39.40 14.17
CA LYS A 309 -2.87 -38.13 13.67
C LYS A 309 -3.92 -37.52 14.59
N LEU A 310 -4.80 -38.33 15.19
CA LEU A 310 -5.77 -37.85 16.18
C LEU A 310 -5.07 -37.36 17.45
N LYS A 311 -4.02 -38.05 17.89
CA LYS A 311 -3.21 -37.62 19.03
C LYS A 311 -2.52 -36.29 18.76
N GLU A 312 -1.96 -36.11 17.57
CA GLU A 312 -1.37 -34.83 17.14
C GLU A 312 -2.39 -33.68 17.15
N ILE A 313 -3.63 -33.93 16.71
CA ILE A 313 -4.71 -32.94 16.77
C ILE A 313 -5.08 -32.62 18.23
N ALA A 314 -5.17 -33.62 19.10
CA ALA A 314 -5.45 -33.41 20.53
C ALA A 314 -4.36 -32.59 21.24
N ASP A 315 -3.09 -32.87 20.94
CA ASP A 315 -1.93 -32.15 21.47
C ASP A 315 -1.92 -30.69 20.98
N LYS A 316 -2.27 -30.44 19.72
CA LYS A 316 -2.42 -29.08 19.14
C LYS A 316 -3.52 -28.25 19.80
N ILE A 317 -4.58 -28.89 20.30
CA ILE A 317 -5.70 -28.22 20.99
C ILE A 317 -5.41 -28.05 22.50
N GLY A 318 -4.35 -28.67 23.03
CA GLY A 318 -3.91 -28.53 24.43
C GLY A 318 -4.82 -29.24 25.44
N LEU A 319 -5.45 -30.35 25.07
CA LEU A 319 -6.37 -31.10 25.94
C LEU A 319 -5.60 -32.00 26.93
N ASN A 320 -6.05 -32.04 28.18
CA ASN A 320 -5.46 -32.90 29.22
C ASN A 320 -5.90 -34.36 29.09
N ALA A 321 -5.03 -35.28 29.51
CA ALA A 321 -5.20 -36.74 29.36
C ALA A 321 -6.43 -37.34 30.07
N ASP A 322 -6.94 -36.68 31.13
CA ASP A 322 -8.06 -37.16 31.97
C ASP A 322 -9.44 -36.58 31.56
N MET A 323 -9.52 -35.86 30.44
CA MET A 323 -10.75 -35.18 30.03
C MET A 323 -11.70 -36.13 29.26
N PRO A 324 -12.97 -36.31 29.69
CA PRO A 324 -13.94 -37.11 28.95
C PRO A 324 -14.40 -36.40 27.67
N ILE A 325 -14.61 -37.15 26.58
CA ILE A 325 -14.92 -36.61 25.24
C ILE A 325 -16.22 -35.80 25.23
N SER A 326 -17.19 -36.14 26.09
CA SER A 326 -18.44 -35.37 26.27
C SER A 326 -18.22 -33.92 26.71
N SER A 327 -17.04 -33.58 27.24
CA SER A 327 -16.67 -32.22 27.63
C SER A 327 -16.00 -31.43 26.50
N ILE A 328 -15.59 -32.08 25.40
CA ILE A 328 -14.94 -31.42 24.24
C ILE A 328 -15.95 -30.53 23.49
N SER A 329 -17.23 -30.94 23.46
CA SER A 329 -18.33 -30.18 22.86
C SER A 329 -18.87 -29.05 23.75
N GLN A 330 -18.53 -29.02 25.04
CA GLN A 330 -19.02 -28.01 26.00
C GLN A 330 -18.17 -26.73 26.08
N PHE A 331 -17.03 -26.67 25.39
CA PHE A 331 -16.19 -25.48 25.28
C PHE A 331 -16.67 -24.47 24.22
N GLY A 332 -18.00 -24.38 24.02
CA GLY A 332 -18.65 -23.43 23.12
C GLY A 332 -19.03 -22.14 23.87
N SER A 333 -18.62 -21.00 23.31
CA SER A 333 -18.95 -19.61 23.70
C SER A 333 -18.53 -19.16 25.11
N VAL A 334 -17.32 -18.60 25.23
CA VAL A 334 -16.98 -17.68 26.32
C VAL A 334 -16.21 -16.47 25.75
N LEU A 335 -16.88 -15.69 24.91
CA LEU A 335 -16.62 -14.27 24.71
C LEU A 335 -17.99 -13.57 24.65
N PRO A 336 -18.17 -12.40 25.29
CA PRO A 336 -19.44 -11.69 25.24
C PRO A 336 -19.75 -11.29 23.77
N PRO A 337 -21.00 -11.47 23.31
CA PRO A 337 -21.37 -11.10 21.96
C PRO A 337 -21.52 -9.58 21.86
N ASN A 338 -20.49 -8.88 21.36
CA ASN A 338 -20.50 -7.56 20.70
C ASN A 338 -19.17 -6.82 20.97
N ILE A 339 -18.08 -7.21 20.29
CA ILE A 339 -16.90 -6.33 20.19
C ILE A 339 -17.05 -5.35 19.00
N ASP A 340 -17.95 -5.63 18.07
CA ASP A 340 -18.09 -4.84 16.83
C ASP A 340 -18.97 -3.59 16.95
N ASN A 341 -19.66 -3.34 18.06
CA ASN A 341 -20.55 -2.17 18.18
C ASN A 341 -20.27 -1.32 19.42
N ALA A 342 -19.79 -0.10 19.17
CA ALA A 342 -19.68 1.06 20.06
C ALA A 342 -18.57 1.04 21.13
N ILE A 343 -17.33 1.25 20.69
CA ILE A 343 -16.31 1.86 21.56
C ILE A 343 -16.69 3.34 21.76
N PRO A 344 -16.89 3.83 23.00
CA PRO A 344 -17.23 5.23 23.22
C PRO A 344 -16.10 6.17 22.73
N GLU A 345 -16.44 7.22 21.96
CA GLU A 345 -15.48 8.25 21.53
C GLU A 345 -14.96 9.11 22.70
N ASP A 346 -15.71 9.15 23.79
CA ASP A 346 -15.39 9.89 25.01
C ASP A 346 -14.27 9.18 25.83
N PRO A 347 -13.11 9.83 26.06
CA PRO A 347 -11.98 9.25 26.79
C PRO A 347 -12.32 8.71 28.18
N GLU A 348 -13.23 9.34 28.91
CA GLU A 348 -13.59 8.93 30.27
C GLU A 348 -14.46 7.66 30.26
N LYS A 349 -15.38 7.55 29.31
CA LYS A 349 -16.22 6.34 29.11
C LYS A 349 -15.43 5.18 28.52
N LYS A 350 -14.44 5.47 27.67
CA LYS A 350 -13.52 4.49 27.08
C LYS A 350 -12.60 3.88 28.14
N HIS A 351 -12.13 4.68 29.10
CA HIS A 351 -11.35 4.19 30.25
C HIS A 351 -12.17 3.28 31.17
N LEU A 352 -13.45 3.61 31.39
CA LEU A 352 -14.38 2.80 32.19
C LEU A 352 -14.68 1.45 31.53
N TYR A 353 -14.98 1.45 30.22
CA TYR A 353 -15.23 0.23 29.44
C TYR A 353 -14.03 -0.74 29.43
N ILE A 354 -12.81 -0.21 29.27
CA ILE A 354 -11.58 -1.02 29.29
C ILE A 354 -11.30 -1.58 30.69
N LYS A 355 -11.62 -0.82 31.74
CA LYS A 355 -11.47 -1.28 33.13
C LYS A 355 -12.43 -2.43 33.44
N GLU A 356 -13.68 -2.34 32.99
CA GLU A 356 -14.68 -3.42 33.10
C GLU A 356 -14.20 -4.68 32.33
N LEU A 357 -13.64 -4.50 31.13
CA LEU A 357 -13.09 -5.60 30.33
C LEU A 357 -11.90 -6.30 31.01
N LEU A 358 -11.03 -5.54 31.69
CA LEU A 358 -9.89 -6.09 32.45
C LEU A 358 -10.34 -6.83 33.72
N GLU A 359 -11.37 -6.33 34.40
CA GLU A 359 -11.98 -7.00 35.56
C GLU A 359 -12.67 -8.32 35.14
N GLU A 360 -13.30 -8.37 33.97
CA GLU A 360 -13.84 -9.61 33.39
C GLU A 360 -12.73 -10.62 33.02
N ILE A 361 -11.63 -10.16 32.40
CA ILE A 361 -10.48 -11.01 32.06
C ILE A 361 -9.79 -11.56 33.32
N GLU A 362 -9.71 -10.78 34.40
CA GLU A 362 -9.19 -11.24 35.69
C GLU A 362 -10.11 -12.28 36.38
N ALA A 363 -11.41 -12.24 36.11
CA ALA A 363 -12.39 -13.21 36.60
C ALA A 363 -12.39 -14.54 35.82
N MET A 364 -11.76 -14.61 34.65
CA MET A 364 -11.75 -15.83 33.81
C MET A 364 -10.85 -16.97 34.34
N PRO A 365 -11.12 -18.23 33.98
CA PRO A 365 -10.25 -19.37 34.31
C PRO A 365 -8.81 -19.19 33.78
N HIS A 366 -7.83 -19.73 34.51
CA HIS A 366 -6.39 -19.56 34.20
C HIS A 366 -6.01 -19.97 32.77
N CYS A 367 -6.67 -20.97 32.19
CA CYS A 367 -6.43 -21.41 30.81
C CYS A 367 -6.86 -20.35 29.78
N ALA A 368 -8.03 -19.73 29.93
CA ALA A 368 -8.51 -18.67 29.04
C ALA A 368 -7.63 -17.41 29.12
N ARG A 369 -7.19 -17.05 30.34
CA ARG A 369 -6.20 -15.98 30.54
C ARG A 369 -4.90 -16.24 29.81
N LYS A 370 -4.38 -17.47 29.87
CA LYS A 370 -3.13 -17.87 29.21
C LYS A 370 -3.22 -17.72 27.68
N THR A 371 -4.32 -18.19 27.07
CA THR A 371 -4.53 -18.10 25.62
C THR A 371 -4.68 -16.66 25.12
N ILE A 372 -5.41 -15.81 25.86
CA ILE A 372 -5.51 -14.38 25.54
C ILE A 372 -4.14 -13.69 25.68
N PHE A 373 -3.35 -14.09 26.69
CA PHE A 373 -1.99 -13.55 26.89
C PHE A 373 -1.04 -13.96 25.76
N GLU A 374 -1.07 -15.22 25.32
CA GLU A 374 -0.28 -15.71 24.18
C GLU A 374 -0.68 -15.01 22.86
N PHE A 375 -1.98 -14.78 22.66
CA PHE A 375 -2.49 -13.99 21.53
C PHE A 375 -1.97 -12.55 21.54
N LEU A 376 -2.02 -11.86 22.68
CA LEU A 376 -1.49 -10.50 22.84
C LEU A 376 0.04 -10.42 22.66
N MET A 377 0.78 -11.44 23.09
CA MET A 377 2.23 -11.52 22.92
C MET A 377 2.63 -11.70 21.44
N ASN A 378 1.95 -12.59 20.70
CA ASN A 378 2.15 -12.74 19.26
C ASN A 378 1.79 -11.48 18.49
N TYR A 379 0.73 -10.79 18.90
CA TYR A 379 0.32 -9.52 18.31
C TYR A 379 1.39 -8.42 18.51
N SER A 380 1.99 -8.32 19.70
CA SER A 380 3.05 -7.36 19.98
C SER A 380 4.31 -7.60 19.13
N ALA A 381 4.65 -8.86 18.85
CA ALA A 381 5.77 -9.23 17.99
C ALA A 381 5.50 -8.89 16.52
N ILE A 382 4.27 -9.11 16.05
CA ILE A 382 3.84 -8.72 14.69
C ILE A 382 3.88 -7.20 14.53
N VAL A 383 3.35 -6.45 15.50
CA VAL A 383 3.42 -4.98 15.50
C VAL A 383 4.88 -4.50 15.51
N LYS A 384 5.77 -5.15 16.25
CA LYS A 384 7.20 -4.83 16.24
C LYS A 384 7.81 -5.06 14.85
N CYS A 385 7.61 -6.23 14.24
CA CYS A 385 8.10 -6.54 12.90
C CYS A 385 7.53 -5.61 11.83
N LEU A 386 6.24 -5.30 11.89
CA LEU A 386 5.60 -4.35 10.99
C LEU A 386 6.15 -2.95 11.16
N ASN A 387 6.37 -2.48 12.39
CA ASN A 387 7.01 -1.19 12.64
C ASN A 387 8.45 -1.14 12.14
N GLU A 388 9.21 -2.23 12.26
CA GLU A 388 10.56 -2.31 11.69
C GLU A 388 10.55 -2.31 10.16
N LEU A 389 9.63 -3.04 9.54
CA LEU A 389 9.43 -3.03 8.10
C LEU A 389 8.97 -1.65 7.61
N LEU A 390 8.01 -1.04 8.30
CA LEU A 390 7.53 0.31 8.02
C LEU A 390 8.64 1.34 8.17
N LYS A 391 9.51 1.25 9.19
CA LYS A 391 10.69 2.12 9.31
C LYS A 391 11.71 1.90 8.18
N LYS A 392 11.82 0.68 7.66
CA LYS A 392 12.67 0.39 6.49
C LYS A 392 12.10 0.95 5.19
N ILE A 393 10.78 0.94 5.02
CA ILE A 393 10.09 1.42 3.81
C ILE A 393 9.89 2.95 3.89
N ARG A 394 9.47 3.44 5.05
CA ARG A 394 9.15 4.82 5.39
C ARG A 394 9.95 5.23 6.65
N PRO A 395 11.18 5.78 6.48
CA PRO A 395 12.05 6.15 7.59
C PRO A 395 11.47 7.20 8.54
N LEU A 396 10.52 8.02 8.06
CA LEU A 396 9.84 9.06 8.83
C LEU A 396 8.33 9.00 8.68
N ASN A 397 7.62 9.06 9.81
CA ASN A 397 6.18 9.29 9.82
C ASN A 397 5.84 10.80 9.79
N VAL A 398 5.65 11.34 8.58
CA VAL A 398 5.31 12.75 8.34
C VAL A 398 4.03 13.19 9.07
N ARG A 399 3.02 12.32 9.14
CA ARG A 399 1.74 12.64 9.83
C ARG A 399 1.93 12.77 11.35
N GLU A 400 2.76 11.92 11.94
CA GLU A 400 3.10 12.04 13.37
C GLU A 400 3.87 13.34 13.63
N ILE A 401 4.83 13.71 12.75
CA ILE A 401 5.51 15.01 12.84
C ILE A 401 4.49 16.15 12.79
N GLN A 402 3.57 16.15 11.83
CA GLN A 402 2.52 17.17 11.71
C GLN A 402 1.65 17.26 12.98
N LYS A 403 1.24 16.13 13.54
CA LYS A 403 0.45 16.06 14.78
C LYS A 403 1.21 16.65 15.96
N LEU A 404 2.48 16.27 16.14
CA LEU A 404 3.33 16.75 17.22
C LEU A 404 3.63 18.25 17.09
N VAL A 405 3.87 18.75 15.87
CA VAL A 405 4.06 20.18 15.61
C VAL A 405 2.79 20.96 15.95
N SER A 406 1.61 20.48 15.55
CA SER A 406 0.33 21.14 15.89
C SER A 406 0.08 21.22 17.40
N GLN A 407 0.51 20.22 18.18
CA GLN A 407 0.45 20.28 19.64
C GLN A 407 1.41 21.34 20.20
N ALA A 408 2.62 21.43 19.64
CA ALA A 408 3.59 22.44 20.03
C ALA A 408 3.13 23.87 19.68
N GLU A 409 2.44 24.08 18.56
CA GLU A 409 1.85 25.37 18.18
C GLU A 409 0.81 25.85 19.21
N LYS A 410 -0.04 24.94 19.72
CA LYS A 410 -0.99 25.28 20.80
C LYS A 410 -0.27 25.72 22.08
N ALA A 411 0.85 25.08 22.41
CA ALA A 411 1.66 25.49 23.54
C ALA A 411 2.40 26.82 23.31
N ALA A 412 2.85 27.07 22.08
CA ALA A 412 3.46 28.33 21.65
C ALA A 412 2.52 29.53 21.84
N GLU A 413 1.22 29.37 21.56
CA GLU A 413 0.21 30.41 21.78
C GLU A 413 0.16 30.88 23.25
N LEU A 414 0.35 29.98 24.21
CA LEU A 414 0.32 30.30 25.63
C LEU A 414 1.47 31.20 26.09
N ILE A 415 2.58 31.22 25.34
CA ILE A 415 3.78 32.02 25.65
C ILE A 415 4.03 33.18 24.69
N ARG A 416 3.15 33.37 23.69
CA ARG A 416 3.26 34.44 22.71
C ARG A 416 3.31 35.81 23.40
N ASN A 417 4.26 36.64 23.01
CA ASN A 417 4.52 37.99 23.55
C ASN A 417 4.81 38.03 25.07
N LYS A 418 5.20 36.92 25.70
CA LYS A 418 5.60 36.87 27.11
C LYS A 418 7.12 36.82 27.27
N ASP A 419 7.61 37.25 28.43
CA ASP A 419 8.99 36.99 28.85
C ASP A 419 9.03 35.58 29.47
N ILE A 420 9.93 34.73 28.96
CA ILE A 420 10.03 33.35 29.41
C ILE A 420 11.41 33.01 29.99
N ILE A 421 11.45 32.01 30.86
CA ILE A 421 12.66 31.34 31.31
C ILE A 421 12.64 29.94 30.72
N LEU A 422 13.54 29.67 29.79
CA LEU A 422 13.66 28.39 29.12
C LEU A 422 14.66 27.51 29.86
N LEU A 423 14.23 26.31 30.25
CA LEU A 423 15.10 25.33 30.87
C LEU A 423 15.75 24.45 29.79
N ILE A 424 17.08 24.44 29.74
CA ILE A 424 17.87 23.69 28.77
C ILE A 424 18.70 22.64 29.49
N GLY A 425 18.78 21.43 28.93
CA GLY A 425 19.67 20.37 29.40
C GLY A 425 19.22 19.01 28.89
N GLU A 426 20.06 18.00 29.09
CA GLU A 426 19.79 16.63 28.65
C GLU A 426 18.54 16.01 29.30
N THR A 427 18.01 14.94 28.71
CA THR A 427 17.00 14.09 29.35
C THR A 427 17.54 13.57 30.67
N GLY A 428 16.79 13.77 31.75
CA GLY A 428 17.22 13.40 33.11
C GLY A 428 18.09 14.44 33.85
N SER A 429 18.37 15.60 33.23
CA SER A 429 19.08 16.72 33.90
C SER A 429 18.28 17.38 35.03
N GLY A 430 16.97 17.06 35.14
CA GLY A 430 16.09 17.55 36.20
C GLY A 430 15.26 18.77 35.84
N LYS A 431 15.01 19.05 34.55
CA LYS A 431 14.19 20.19 34.07
C LYS A 431 12.79 20.21 34.69
N SER A 432 11.99 19.17 34.46
CA SER A 432 10.61 19.07 34.96
C SER A 432 10.55 19.09 36.50
N THR A 433 11.47 18.40 37.18
CA THR A 433 11.61 18.44 38.65
C THR A 433 11.95 19.85 39.16
N THR A 434 12.82 20.58 38.44
CA THR A 434 13.17 21.97 38.77
C THR A 434 11.98 22.90 38.60
N ILE A 435 11.15 22.71 37.56
CA ILE A 435 9.93 23.51 37.36
C ILE A 435 8.91 23.26 38.47
N GLN A 436 8.68 21.99 38.84
CA GLN A 436 7.80 21.65 39.97
C GLN A 436 8.30 22.33 41.26
N PHE A 437 9.60 22.25 41.53
CA PHE A 437 10.24 22.92 42.66
C PHE A 437 10.07 24.45 42.62
N LEU A 438 10.38 25.09 41.50
CA LEU A 438 10.27 26.54 41.32
C LEU A 438 8.83 27.04 41.39
N ALA A 439 7.87 26.24 40.94
CA ALA A 439 6.44 26.52 41.03
C ALA A 439 5.86 26.38 42.45
N GLY A 440 6.70 25.97 43.42
CA GLY A 440 6.31 25.84 44.82
C GLY A 440 5.54 24.56 45.12
N ALA A 441 5.68 23.52 44.29
CA ALA A 441 5.19 22.19 44.65
C ALA A 441 5.94 21.65 45.87
N THR A 442 5.23 20.92 46.73
CA THR A 442 5.87 20.21 47.83
C THR A 442 6.59 19.00 47.25
N MET A 443 7.91 18.94 47.39
CA MET A 443 8.73 17.88 46.79
C MET A 443 8.99 16.76 47.81
N GLY A 444 9.09 15.53 47.35
CA GLY A 444 9.32 14.37 48.19
C GLY A 444 9.96 13.23 47.43
N GLN A 445 10.55 12.30 48.18
CA GLN A 445 11.15 11.08 47.65
C GLN A 445 10.10 9.97 47.63
N THR A 446 9.94 9.34 46.48
CA THR A 446 8.96 8.28 46.24
C THR A 446 9.67 7.06 45.65
N GLN A 447 9.14 5.87 45.89
CA GLN A 447 9.61 4.65 45.25
C GLN A 447 8.69 4.31 44.08
N VAL A 448 9.25 4.31 42.88
CA VAL A 448 8.53 3.95 41.66
C VAL A 448 8.89 2.52 41.29
N LYS A 449 7.88 1.66 41.21
CA LYS A 449 8.05 0.26 40.82
C LYS A 449 8.39 0.21 39.33
N ILE A 450 9.57 -0.30 39.00
CA ILE A 450 10.05 -0.46 37.61
C ILE A 450 10.02 -1.91 37.13
N GLY A 451 9.62 -2.84 37.99
CA GLY A 451 9.44 -4.25 37.68
C GLY A 451 9.02 -5.06 38.90
N PRO A 452 8.81 -6.39 38.76
CA PRO A 452 8.52 -7.27 39.88
C PRO A 452 9.65 -7.19 40.92
N GLY A 453 9.34 -6.72 42.13
CA GLY A 453 10.30 -6.57 43.23
C GLY A 453 11.37 -5.48 43.05
N LYS A 454 11.32 -4.66 41.99
CA LYS A 454 12.32 -3.61 41.71
C LYS A 454 11.71 -2.22 41.80
N TYR A 455 12.35 -1.36 42.58
CA TYR A 455 11.95 0.03 42.80
C TYR A 455 13.11 0.98 42.51
N LEU A 456 12.81 2.13 41.92
CA LEU A 456 13.74 3.26 41.82
C LEU A 456 13.26 4.38 42.73
N GLU A 457 14.21 5.02 43.41
CA GLU A 457 13.93 6.26 44.12
C GLU A 457 13.79 7.42 43.14
N HIS A 458 12.75 8.22 43.33
CA HIS A 458 12.39 9.32 42.46
C HIS A 458 11.96 10.54 43.27
N ILE A 459 12.47 11.72 42.92
CA ILE A 459 12.05 12.98 43.53
C ILE A 459 10.95 13.59 42.67
N THR A 460 9.76 13.75 43.24
CA THR A 460 8.58 14.30 42.56
C THR A 460 7.73 15.14 43.53
N SER A 461 6.69 15.79 43.02
CA SER A 461 5.72 16.50 43.86
C SER A 461 4.90 15.51 44.69
N ILE A 462 4.86 15.72 46.01
CA ILE A 462 4.02 14.99 46.96
C ILE A 462 2.93 15.92 47.50
N GLY A 463 1.66 15.54 47.35
CA GLY A 463 0.52 16.34 47.82
C GLY A 463 -0.20 17.15 46.73
N PRO A 464 -1.23 17.94 47.11
CA PRO A 464 -2.12 18.60 46.14
C PRO A 464 -1.39 19.68 45.33
N ILE A 465 -1.52 19.57 44.00
CA ILE A 465 -0.96 20.54 43.04
C ILE A 465 -1.73 21.86 43.16
N LYS A 466 -1.08 22.90 43.71
CA LYS A 466 -1.69 24.23 43.89
C LYS A 466 -1.75 25.05 42.60
N ASN A 467 -0.84 24.80 41.66
CA ASN A 467 -0.78 25.49 40.37
C ASN A 467 -1.30 24.56 39.28
N SER A 468 -2.48 24.83 38.73
CA SER A 468 -3.08 24.02 37.67
C SER A 468 -2.21 23.92 36.40
N ALA A 469 -1.30 24.87 36.16
CA ALA A 469 -0.34 24.78 35.04
C ALA A 469 0.67 23.63 35.19
N LEU A 470 0.82 23.04 36.38
CA LEU A 470 1.68 21.88 36.62
C LEU A 470 1.04 20.54 36.23
N ILE A 471 -0.25 20.51 35.88
CA ILE A 471 -0.97 19.27 35.51
C ILE A 471 -0.29 18.59 34.31
N ASN A 472 0.30 19.37 33.41
CA ASN A 472 0.97 18.88 32.21
C ASN A 472 2.49 18.67 32.38
N ILE A 473 3.03 18.80 33.60
CA ILE A 473 4.47 18.62 33.89
C ILE A 473 4.65 17.34 34.71
N THR A 474 5.07 16.27 34.04
CA THR A 474 5.31 14.96 34.66
C THR A 474 6.80 14.72 34.83
N SER A 475 7.25 14.32 36.03
CA SER A 475 8.62 13.86 36.26
C SER A 475 8.65 12.33 36.32
N SER A 476 9.57 11.71 35.59
CA SER A 476 9.72 10.24 35.52
C SER A 476 11.11 9.82 36.04
N PRO A 477 11.22 8.68 36.75
CA PRO A 477 12.51 8.10 37.12
C PRO A 477 13.21 7.43 35.92
N LEU A 478 12.51 7.19 34.82
CA LEU A 478 13.06 6.61 33.62
C LEU A 478 13.72 7.70 32.76
N GLN A 479 14.89 7.44 32.18
CA GLN A 479 15.56 8.35 31.24
C GLN A 479 14.87 8.35 29.85
N ARG A 480 13.59 8.73 29.81
CA ARG A 480 12.81 8.98 28.60
C ARG A 480 12.15 10.35 28.75
N SER A 481 12.16 11.22 27.73
CA SER A 481 11.37 12.45 27.86
C SER A 481 9.89 12.12 27.80
N GLU A 482 9.20 12.40 28.90
CA GLU A 482 7.75 12.49 28.95
C GLU A 482 7.27 13.79 28.27
N THR A 483 8.10 14.85 28.31
CA THR A 483 7.84 16.14 27.67
C THR A 483 8.16 16.05 26.16
N ARG A 484 7.11 16.10 25.32
CA ARG A 484 7.20 16.03 23.84
C ARG A 484 6.99 17.37 23.13
N TYR A 485 6.82 18.45 23.88
CA TYR A 485 6.65 19.82 23.38
C TYR A 485 6.92 20.79 24.53
N ILE A 486 7.15 22.08 24.24
CA ILE A 486 7.35 23.07 25.31
C ILE A 486 6.11 23.12 26.21
N ALA A 487 6.30 22.94 27.52
CA ALA A 487 5.23 23.07 28.50
C ALA A 487 5.45 24.33 29.36
N PRO A 488 4.65 25.39 29.15
CA PRO A 488 4.78 26.62 29.94
C PRO A 488 4.04 26.54 31.28
N VAL A 489 4.71 27.01 32.33
CA VAL A 489 4.19 27.12 33.68
C VAL A 489 4.36 28.56 34.16
N THR A 490 3.26 29.30 34.19
CA THR A 490 3.25 30.64 34.78
C THR A 490 3.12 30.55 36.30
N ILE A 491 3.99 31.26 37.00
CA ILE A 491 4.07 31.32 38.46
C ILE A 491 3.91 32.77 38.89
N GLN A 492 2.92 33.01 39.75
CA GLN A 492 2.78 34.30 40.43
C GLN A 492 3.85 34.43 41.51
N LEU A 493 4.73 35.42 41.39
CA LEU A 493 5.91 35.54 42.26
C LEU A 493 5.55 35.70 43.74
N ARG A 494 4.38 36.29 44.04
CA ARG A 494 3.84 36.39 45.40
C ARG A 494 3.64 35.02 46.07
N ASN A 495 3.33 33.98 45.30
CA ASN A 495 3.08 32.63 45.83
C ASN A 495 4.38 31.97 46.33
N VAL A 496 5.54 32.41 45.83
CA VAL A 496 6.83 31.80 46.14
C VAL A 496 7.72 32.72 46.98
N LEU A 497 7.74 34.02 46.67
CA LEU A 497 8.53 35.04 47.37
C LEU A 497 7.77 35.70 48.54
N GLY A 498 6.46 35.45 48.70
CA GLY A 498 5.60 36.12 49.68
C GLY A 498 5.30 37.57 49.30
N ALA A 499 5.02 38.43 50.29
CA ALA A 499 4.64 39.83 50.07
C ALA A 499 5.65 40.69 49.27
N THR A 500 6.90 40.22 49.14
CA THR A 500 7.96 40.90 48.35
C THR A 500 7.97 40.50 46.87
N GLY A 501 7.13 39.55 46.45
CA GLY A 501 7.06 39.06 45.08
C GLY A 501 6.02 39.80 44.24
N ASN A 502 6.45 40.79 43.46
CA ASN A 502 5.61 41.43 42.43
C ASN A 502 5.90 40.85 41.04
N GLY A 503 4.81 40.63 40.27
CA GLY A 503 4.81 40.13 38.90
C GLY A 503 4.66 38.61 38.79
N GLU A 504 4.83 38.12 37.58
CA GLU A 504 4.82 36.69 37.25
C GLU A 504 6.08 36.30 36.47
N ILE A 505 6.40 35.02 36.50
CA ILE A 505 7.42 34.41 35.64
C ILE A 505 6.80 33.23 34.90
N THR A 506 7.14 33.05 33.64
CA THR A 506 6.72 31.87 32.87
C THR A 506 7.94 30.97 32.65
N LEU A 507 7.92 29.79 33.24
CA LEU A 507 8.95 28.76 33.07
C LEU A 507 8.54 27.85 31.93
N CYS A 508 9.45 27.52 31.03
CA CYS A 508 9.20 26.61 29.92
C CYS A 508 10.01 25.33 30.10
N ASP A 509 9.32 24.19 30.27
CA ASP A 509 9.95 22.88 30.17
C ASP A 509 10.19 22.58 28.69
N ALA A 510 11.45 22.50 28.27
CA ALA A 510 11.77 22.04 26.92
C ALA A 510 11.93 20.52 26.91
N PRO A 511 11.53 19.82 25.83
CA PRO A 511 11.93 18.44 25.62
C PRO A 511 13.47 18.30 25.68
N GLY A 512 13.97 17.10 26.01
CA GLY A 512 15.40 16.82 25.88
C GLY A 512 15.85 17.01 24.43
N PHE A 513 16.93 17.74 24.20
CA PHE A 513 17.54 17.81 22.87
C PHE A 513 18.26 16.49 22.58
N ASP A 514 18.05 15.94 21.39
CA ASP A 514 18.61 14.66 20.92
C ASP A 514 18.11 13.43 21.71
N ASP A 515 16.81 13.40 21.99
CA ASP A 515 16.20 12.37 22.83
C ASP A 515 15.97 11.03 22.11
N ARG A 516 15.78 9.96 22.88
CA ARG A 516 15.56 8.58 22.34
C ARG A 516 14.17 8.37 21.71
N GLY A 517 13.44 9.44 21.43
CA GLY A 517 12.06 9.42 20.89
C GLY A 517 11.98 9.07 19.41
N GLY A 518 13.11 9.00 18.71
CA GLY A 518 13.18 8.81 17.26
C GLY A 518 13.24 10.14 16.51
N PRO A 519 13.57 10.10 15.21
CA PRO A 519 13.79 11.30 14.40
C PRO A 519 12.52 12.15 14.25
N GLU A 520 11.31 11.57 14.25
CA GLU A 520 10.05 12.32 14.16
C GLU A 520 9.83 13.22 15.39
N VAL A 521 10.04 12.66 16.58
CA VAL A 521 9.93 13.40 17.85
C VAL A 521 10.99 14.49 17.90
N ASN A 522 12.21 14.22 17.45
CA ASN A 522 13.27 15.22 17.39
C ASN A 522 12.94 16.36 16.41
N ILE A 523 12.44 16.05 15.20
CA ILE A 523 12.00 17.06 14.23
C ILE A 523 10.89 17.92 14.82
N ALA A 524 9.85 17.30 15.39
CA ALA A 524 8.72 18.02 15.96
C ALA A 524 9.11 18.85 17.17
N ASN A 525 10.00 18.33 18.03
CA ASN A 525 10.56 19.08 19.16
C ASN A 525 11.35 20.29 18.68
N SER A 526 12.24 20.13 17.70
CA SER A 526 13.04 21.23 17.15
C SER A 526 12.15 22.32 16.54
N ILE A 527 11.12 21.95 15.76
CA ILE A 527 10.16 22.91 15.18
C ILE A 527 9.34 23.58 16.28
N GLY A 528 8.76 22.77 17.17
CA GLY A 528 7.86 23.22 18.22
C GLY A 528 8.52 24.16 19.23
N VAL A 529 9.73 23.80 19.69
CA VAL A 529 10.55 24.64 20.57
C VAL A 529 10.86 25.97 19.91
N MET A 530 11.24 25.94 18.63
CA MET A 530 11.63 27.13 17.90
C MET A 530 10.48 28.08 17.59
N GLU A 531 9.36 27.57 17.06
CA GLU A 531 8.18 28.40 16.80
C GLU A 531 7.63 29.00 18.11
N ALA A 532 7.65 28.23 19.20
CA ALA A 532 7.28 28.71 20.52
C ALA A 532 8.20 29.85 21.01
N ILE A 533 9.51 29.70 20.87
CA ILE A 533 10.49 30.72 21.27
C ILE A 533 10.39 31.97 20.39
N ASN A 534 10.25 31.81 19.08
CA ASN A 534 10.16 32.91 18.11
C ASN A 534 8.99 33.86 18.41
N GLY A 535 7.88 33.33 18.94
CA GLY A 535 6.71 34.12 19.32
C GLY A 535 6.83 34.85 20.66
N THR A 536 7.90 34.65 21.44
CA THR A 536 8.06 35.26 22.77
C THR A 536 8.65 36.68 22.72
N ARG A 537 8.44 37.48 23.77
CA ARG A 537 8.98 38.85 23.86
C ARG A 537 10.46 38.85 24.22
N SER A 538 10.86 38.01 25.15
CA SER A 538 12.26 37.78 25.51
C SER A 538 12.47 36.44 26.20
N VAL A 539 13.70 35.94 26.14
CA VAL A 539 14.07 34.63 26.69
C VAL A 539 15.25 34.76 27.64
N LYS A 540 15.16 34.11 28.79
CA LYS A 540 16.28 33.84 29.71
C LYS A 540 16.59 32.35 29.71
N LEU A 541 17.86 31.98 29.82
CA LEU A 541 18.27 30.58 29.77
C LEU A 541 18.66 30.07 31.15
N LEU A 542 18.03 28.97 31.59
CA LEU A 542 18.43 28.20 32.75
C LEU A 542 19.03 26.87 32.28
N ALA A 543 20.36 26.82 32.22
CA ALA A 543 21.11 25.67 31.73
C ALA A 543 21.39 24.69 32.88
N LEU A 544 20.81 23.49 32.80
CA LEU A 544 20.87 22.46 33.82
C LEU A 544 21.86 21.36 33.47
N SER A 545 22.83 21.14 34.36
CA SER A 545 23.75 20.00 34.32
C SER A 545 23.51 19.09 35.52
N SER A 546 23.40 17.78 35.27
CA SER A 546 23.31 16.80 36.36
C SER A 546 24.63 16.10 36.62
N TYR A 547 24.87 15.72 37.87
CA TYR A 547 26.08 14.98 38.24
C TYR A 547 26.21 13.65 37.48
N LEU A 548 25.09 12.94 37.30
CA LEU A 548 25.05 11.66 36.59
C LEU A 548 25.38 11.80 35.10
N SER A 549 25.04 12.94 34.48
CA SER A 549 25.36 13.22 33.06
C SER A 549 26.79 13.70 32.85
N LEU A 550 27.52 14.10 33.90
CA LEU A 550 28.85 14.70 33.77
C LEU A 550 29.86 13.75 33.07
N GLY A 551 29.81 12.45 33.38
CA GLY A 551 30.74 11.44 32.88
C GLY A 551 32.18 11.63 33.38
N ASP A 552 33.08 10.71 32.99
CA ASP A 552 34.47 10.71 33.47
C ASP A 552 35.28 11.91 32.95
N LYS A 553 34.94 12.40 31.75
CA LYS A 553 35.65 13.47 31.02
C LYS A 553 34.79 14.72 30.74
N GLY A 554 33.75 14.98 31.54
CA GLY A 554 32.91 16.18 31.36
C GLY A 554 31.99 16.14 30.14
N GLN A 555 31.69 14.96 29.60
CA GLN A 555 30.85 14.76 28.41
C GLN A 555 29.47 15.45 28.50
N GLY A 556 28.86 15.46 29.69
CA GLY A 556 27.58 16.16 29.89
C GLY A 556 27.69 17.68 29.77
N ILE A 557 28.82 18.26 30.18
CA ILE A 557 29.09 19.70 30.01
C ILE A 557 29.33 20.02 28.53
N GLN A 558 30.10 19.17 27.85
CA GLN A 558 30.33 19.29 26.41
C GLN A 558 29.01 19.27 25.63
N LYS A 559 28.13 18.32 25.93
CA LYS A 559 26.81 18.23 25.29
C LYS A 559 25.92 19.42 25.63
N LEU A 560 25.87 19.87 26.88
CA LEU A 560 25.12 21.07 27.26
C LEU A 560 25.59 22.31 26.49
N ALA A 561 26.90 22.49 26.37
CA ALA A 561 27.47 23.58 25.59
C ALA A 561 27.14 23.45 24.09
N HIS A 562 27.24 22.25 23.51
CA HIS A 562 26.81 22.02 22.12
C HIS A 562 25.33 22.32 21.90
N ILE A 563 24.44 21.99 22.85
CA ILE A 563 23.03 22.37 22.79
C ILE A 563 22.90 23.90 22.71
N LEU A 564 23.56 24.62 23.62
CA LEU A 564 23.53 26.10 23.66
C LEU A 564 24.07 26.72 22.36
N ILE A 565 25.23 26.25 21.87
CA ILE A 565 25.87 26.71 20.63
C ILE A 565 24.96 26.47 19.42
N SER A 566 24.32 25.30 19.37
CA SER A 566 23.47 24.93 18.23
C SER A 566 22.16 25.72 18.22
N MET A 567 21.66 26.09 19.40
CA MET A 567 20.36 26.73 19.58
C MET A 567 20.43 28.26 19.48
N VAL A 568 21.53 28.87 19.94
CA VAL A 568 21.69 30.33 20.02
C VAL A 568 22.79 30.80 19.07
N ASN A 569 22.41 31.55 18.04
CA ASN A 569 23.36 32.14 17.12
C ASN A 569 24.17 33.26 17.81
N GLY A 570 25.50 33.22 17.69
CA GLY A 570 26.39 34.17 18.36
C GLY A 570 26.29 34.08 19.88
N ILE A 571 26.32 32.86 20.42
CA ILE A 571 26.17 32.60 21.85
C ILE A 571 27.21 33.30 22.72
N ASP A 572 28.40 33.56 22.17
CA ASP A 572 29.50 34.24 22.85
C ASP A 572 29.19 35.69 23.23
N ASP A 573 28.31 36.37 22.49
CA ASP A 573 27.85 37.73 22.81
C ASP A 573 26.66 37.75 23.79
N ARG A 574 26.19 36.57 24.24
CA ARG A 574 24.92 36.39 24.96
C ARG A 574 25.04 35.50 26.20
N LEU A 575 26.27 35.24 26.64
CA LEU A 575 26.55 34.38 27.78
C LEU A 575 25.94 34.96 29.06
N ASP A 576 25.86 36.29 29.19
CA ASP A 576 25.23 37.01 30.30
C ASP A 576 23.75 36.61 30.54
N ALA A 577 23.02 36.21 29.51
CA ALA A 577 21.63 35.75 29.60
C ALA A 577 21.47 34.29 30.07
N ILE A 578 22.58 33.59 30.35
CA ILE A 578 22.60 32.20 30.80
C ILE A 578 22.91 32.10 32.29
N LEU A 579 22.03 31.41 33.01
CA LEU A 579 22.28 30.94 34.36
C LEU A 579 22.54 29.42 34.35
N TYR A 580 23.69 29.00 34.87
CA TYR A 580 24.00 27.58 35.06
C TYR A 580 23.54 27.10 36.43
N ALA A 581 22.83 25.97 36.47
CA ALA A 581 22.46 25.33 37.71
C ALA A 581 22.70 23.81 37.67
N PHE A 582 23.03 23.27 38.84
CA PHE A 582 23.60 21.94 38.98
C PHE A 582 22.68 21.06 39.83
N THR A 583 22.24 19.94 39.27
CA THR A 583 21.29 19.01 39.91
C THR A 583 21.99 17.70 40.29
N LYS A 584 21.54 17.06 41.36
CA LYS A 584 22.04 15.73 41.81
C LYS A 584 23.54 15.69 42.16
N TYR A 585 24.20 16.84 42.38
CA TYR A 585 25.59 16.87 42.82
C TYR A 585 25.71 16.58 44.32
N PRO A 586 26.60 15.66 44.73
CA PRO A 586 26.90 15.43 46.15
C PRO A 586 27.42 16.70 46.83
N LYS A 587 27.13 16.86 48.13
CA LYS A 587 27.43 18.11 48.84
C LYS A 587 28.91 18.46 48.83
N GLU A 588 29.74 17.41 48.87
CA GLU A 588 31.18 17.42 48.99
C GLU A 588 31.89 17.77 47.68
N VAL A 589 31.21 17.66 46.54
CA VAL A 589 31.82 17.93 45.23
C VAL A 589 31.94 19.44 45.02
N ASN A 590 33.17 19.92 44.84
CA ASN A 590 33.45 21.27 44.39
C ASN A 590 33.24 21.37 42.87
N ILE A 591 32.10 21.95 42.46
CA ILE A 591 31.68 22.05 41.06
C ILE A 591 32.64 22.95 40.27
N ASN A 592 33.03 24.10 40.80
CA ASN A 592 33.93 25.03 40.14
C ASN A 592 35.29 24.37 39.84
N ALA A 593 35.89 23.72 40.85
CA ALA A 593 37.15 23.00 40.67
C ALA A 593 37.05 21.91 39.59
N ARG A 594 35.91 21.21 39.51
CA ARG A 594 35.67 20.20 38.47
C ARG A 594 35.56 20.81 37.08
N LEU A 595 34.88 21.95 36.92
CA LEU A 595 34.80 22.67 35.65
C LEU A 595 36.17 23.19 35.21
N THR A 596 36.96 23.74 36.13
CA THR A 596 38.34 24.19 35.86
C THR A 596 39.23 23.05 35.39
N SER A 597 39.11 21.85 35.98
CA SER A 597 39.82 20.64 35.51
C SER A 597 39.46 20.30 34.07
N ILE A 598 38.17 20.34 33.73
CA ILE A 598 37.69 20.05 32.36
C ILE A 598 38.26 21.09 31.39
N LEU A 599 38.27 22.38 31.76
CA LEU A 599 38.81 23.46 30.94
C LEU A 599 40.31 23.25 30.64
N GLN A 600 41.12 22.92 31.65
CA GLN A 600 42.54 22.64 31.50
C GLN A 600 42.82 21.40 30.61
N GLU A 601 42.01 20.35 30.76
CA GLU A 601 42.08 19.15 29.92
C GLU A 601 41.73 19.45 28.45
N THR A 602 40.80 20.37 28.20
CA THR A 602 40.43 20.80 26.86
C THR A 602 41.47 21.71 26.20
N GLU A 603 42.14 22.58 26.96
CA GLU A 603 43.22 23.47 26.46
C GLU A 603 44.48 22.70 26.05
N THR A 604 44.77 21.57 26.71
CA THR A 604 45.91 20.70 26.37
C THR A 604 45.66 19.82 25.14
N SER A 605 44.42 19.74 24.69
CA SER A 605 43.98 18.96 23.53
C SER A 605 43.92 19.85 22.29
N ASN A 606 45.05 20.06 21.59
CA ASN A 606 45.13 20.89 20.37
C ASN A 606 43.99 20.59 19.36
N SER A 607 42.99 21.48 19.27
CA SER A 607 41.90 21.42 18.29
C SER A 607 41.73 22.78 17.60
N THR A 608 41.56 22.75 16.28
CA THR A 608 41.68 23.91 15.38
C THR A 608 40.34 24.40 14.83
N THR A 609 39.19 23.94 15.37
CA THR A 609 37.88 24.30 14.81
C THR A 609 37.22 25.49 15.52
N LYS A 610 36.37 26.23 14.79
CA LYS A 610 35.57 27.35 15.32
C LYS A 610 34.56 26.90 16.41
N ILE A 611 34.11 25.63 16.35
CA ILE A 611 33.17 25.07 17.32
C ILE A 611 33.88 24.85 18.67
N ASP A 612 35.13 24.38 18.63
CA ASP A 612 35.93 24.14 19.84
C ASP A 612 36.24 25.47 20.58
N THR A 613 36.45 26.55 19.84
CA THR A 613 36.67 27.89 20.43
C THR A 613 35.42 28.46 21.09
N ILE A 614 34.22 28.25 20.52
CA ILE A 614 32.97 28.70 21.16
C ILE A 614 32.66 27.81 22.38
N PHE A 615 32.91 26.50 22.29
CA PHE A 615 32.80 25.60 23.43
C PHE A 615 33.67 26.04 24.60
N GLN A 616 34.93 26.40 24.34
CA GLN A 616 35.84 26.91 25.35
C GLN A 616 35.29 28.17 26.03
N LYS A 617 34.77 29.15 25.27
CA LYS A 617 34.14 30.36 25.83
C LYS A 617 32.95 30.04 26.75
N VAL A 618 32.09 29.09 26.37
CA VAL A 618 30.96 28.66 27.22
C VAL A 618 31.48 28.04 28.52
N LEU A 619 32.54 27.24 28.46
CA LEU A 619 33.13 26.61 29.63
C LEU A 619 33.84 27.62 30.54
N GLU A 620 34.55 28.59 29.97
CA GLU A 620 35.14 29.73 30.69
C GLU A 620 34.07 30.51 31.47
N ASP A 621 32.94 30.84 30.82
CA ASP A 621 31.80 31.52 31.46
C ASP A 621 31.15 30.67 32.57
N MET A 622 31.08 29.35 32.41
CA MET A 622 30.65 28.45 33.48
C MET A 622 31.61 28.49 34.68
N VAL A 623 32.93 28.50 34.45
CA VAL A 623 33.95 28.59 35.51
C VAL A 623 33.86 29.94 36.22
N GLU A 624 33.77 31.04 35.48
CA GLU A 624 33.66 32.39 36.05
C GLU A 624 32.42 32.53 36.93
N LYS A 625 31.23 32.17 36.42
CA LYS A 625 29.96 32.31 37.17
C LYS A 625 29.84 31.38 38.36
N THR A 626 30.67 30.34 38.45
CA THR A 626 30.66 29.40 39.59
C THR A 626 31.76 29.68 40.61
N ALA A 627 32.60 30.69 40.41
CA ALA A 627 33.70 31.02 41.31
C ALA A 627 33.21 31.52 42.68
N ASP A 628 32.22 32.43 42.68
CA ASP A 628 31.72 33.07 43.91
C ASP A 628 30.50 32.36 44.52
N ASP A 629 29.59 31.86 43.69
CA ASP A 629 28.37 31.19 44.14
C ASP A 629 27.94 30.12 43.13
N VAL A 630 27.64 28.91 43.62
CA VAL A 630 27.18 27.80 42.78
C VAL A 630 25.69 27.58 43.01
N PHE A 631 24.91 27.63 41.94
CA PHE A 631 23.48 27.30 41.99
C PHE A 631 23.27 25.79 41.98
N ARG A 632 23.46 25.14 43.13
CA ARG A 632 23.03 23.77 43.36
C ARG A 632 21.53 23.73 43.64
N ILE A 633 20.79 22.87 42.95
CA ILE A 633 19.34 22.70 43.15
C ILE A 633 19.11 21.48 44.03
N GLU A 634 18.59 21.70 45.25
CA GLU A 634 18.22 20.67 46.22
C GLU A 634 16.70 20.71 46.53
N PRO A 635 15.85 20.01 45.74
CA PRO A 635 14.39 20.12 45.87
C PRO A 635 13.82 19.67 47.22
N LEU A 636 14.53 18.80 47.97
CA LEU A 636 14.06 18.22 49.22
C LEU A 636 14.35 19.07 50.47
N GLY A 637 15.28 20.04 50.38
CA GLY A 637 15.78 20.78 51.55
C GLY A 637 15.71 22.30 51.44
N GLU A 638 15.45 22.84 50.26
CA GLU A 638 15.54 24.28 50.01
C GLU A 638 14.19 24.91 49.64
N VAL A 639 14.14 26.24 49.73
CA VAL A 639 13.01 27.05 49.24
C VAL A 639 13.47 27.73 47.95
N PRO A 640 12.69 27.73 46.85
CA PRO A 640 13.11 28.24 45.53
C PRO A 640 13.44 29.74 45.45
N LYS A 641 13.35 30.48 46.57
CA LYS A 641 13.49 31.95 46.63
C LYS A 641 14.85 32.45 46.12
N LYS A 642 15.96 31.78 46.43
CA LYS A 642 17.31 32.21 46.01
C LYS A 642 17.41 32.18 44.48
N LEU A 643 17.06 31.05 43.87
CA LEU A 643 17.11 30.84 42.42
C LEU A 643 16.19 31.81 41.66
N ILE A 644 14.94 32.01 42.12
CA ILE A 644 14.02 32.98 41.49
C ILE A 644 14.57 34.40 41.53
N ARG A 645 15.16 34.84 42.64
CA ARG A 645 15.75 36.18 42.75
C ARG A 645 16.91 36.37 41.78
N THR A 646 17.74 35.34 41.59
CA THR A 646 18.83 35.38 40.60
C THR A 646 18.29 35.43 39.18
N LEU A 647 17.33 34.57 38.83
CA LEU A 647 16.68 34.56 37.51
C LEU A 647 16.03 35.90 37.14
N LYS A 648 15.56 36.68 38.14
CA LYS A 648 15.07 38.04 37.87
C LYS A 648 16.17 39.03 37.48
N LYS A 649 17.40 38.85 37.98
CA LYS A 649 18.52 39.79 37.77
C LYS A 649 19.27 39.59 36.47
N ILE A 650 19.29 38.37 35.92
CA ILE A 650 19.97 38.12 34.65
C ILE A 650 19.32 38.92 33.51
N PRO A 651 20.11 39.40 32.52
CA PRO A 651 19.59 40.03 31.32
C PRO A 651 18.79 39.02 30.47
N ASP A 652 17.98 39.53 29.56
CA ASP A 652 17.15 38.74 28.66
C ASP A 652 17.54 38.89 27.20
N ILE A 653 17.42 37.80 26.44
CA ILE A 653 17.60 37.80 24.99
C ILE A 653 16.35 38.42 24.38
N LYS A 654 16.49 39.62 23.81
CA LYS A 654 15.44 40.31 23.05
C LYS A 654 15.35 39.75 21.62
N ASN A 655 14.17 39.87 21.01
CA ASN A 655 13.89 39.43 19.63
C ASN A 655 14.35 37.98 19.37
N PRO A 656 13.83 37.00 20.13
CA PRO A 656 14.32 35.62 20.06
C PRO A 656 14.24 35.01 18.66
N GLY A 657 13.30 35.44 17.82
CA GLY A 657 13.18 34.99 16.42
C GLY A 657 14.39 35.25 15.52
N GLU A 658 15.25 36.22 15.86
CA GLU A 658 16.50 36.51 15.11
C GLU A 658 17.72 35.79 15.69
N VAL A 659 17.62 35.35 16.95
CA VAL A 659 18.73 34.82 17.74
C VAL A 659 18.72 33.30 17.79
N PHE A 660 17.56 32.71 18.04
CA PHE A 660 17.43 31.27 18.14
C PHE A 660 17.33 30.65 16.75
N ARG A 661 17.96 29.48 16.55
CA ARG A 661 17.93 28.75 15.28
C ARG A 661 17.43 27.33 15.45
N LEU A 662 16.79 26.83 14.40
CA LEU A 662 16.38 25.44 14.33
C LEU A 662 17.63 24.55 14.32
N SER A 663 17.86 23.89 15.46
CA SER A 663 18.91 22.91 15.62
C SER A 663 18.29 21.53 15.52
N MET A 664 18.62 20.81 14.46
CA MET A 664 18.42 19.37 14.35
C MET A 664 19.78 18.68 14.46
N SER A 665 19.84 17.54 15.15
CA SER A 665 21.05 16.72 15.19
C SER A 665 21.39 16.19 13.79
N GLU A 666 22.68 15.87 13.56
CA GLU A 666 23.14 15.35 12.27
C GLU A 666 22.44 14.06 11.88
N THR A 667 22.16 13.19 12.86
CA THR A 667 21.41 11.93 12.67
C THR A 667 19.97 12.19 12.21
N THR A 668 19.29 13.15 12.84
CA THR A 668 17.92 13.56 12.48
C THR A 668 17.91 14.19 11.08
N ARG A 669 18.88 15.05 10.77
CA ARG A 669 19.04 15.67 9.45
C ARG A 669 19.31 14.62 8.37
N ALA A 670 20.13 13.61 8.66
CA ALA A 670 20.41 12.50 7.74
C ALA A 670 19.13 11.68 7.47
N SER A 671 18.37 11.31 8.52
CA SER A 671 17.10 10.59 8.35
C SER A 671 16.08 11.39 7.53
N LEU A 672 16.03 12.71 7.72
CA LEU A 672 15.18 13.59 6.94
C LEU A 672 15.61 13.69 5.48
N SER A 673 16.92 13.83 5.23
CA SER A 673 17.49 13.81 3.89
C SER A 673 17.18 12.48 3.17
N ASP A 674 17.41 11.35 3.85
CA ASP A 674 17.17 10.02 3.30
C ASP A 674 15.69 9.82 2.94
N HIS A 675 14.77 10.27 3.79
CA HIS A 675 13.34 10.21 3.51
C HIS A 675 12.95 11.06 2.29
N VAL A 676 13.43 12.31 2.23
CA VAL A 676 13.15 13.23 1.11
C VAL A 676 13.69 12.69 -0.22
N GLN A 677 14.89 12.10 -0.22
CA GLN A 677 15.45 11.47 -1.43
C GLN A 677 14.67 10.22 -1.83
N ARG A 678 14.21 9.42 -0.88
CA ARG A 678 13.38 8.24 -1.16
C ARG A 678 12.04 8.64 -1.76
N ASP A 679 11.34 9.60 -1.17
CA ASP A 679 10.06 10.08 -1.70
C ASP A 679 10.22 10.61 -3.13
N ARG A 680 11.31 11.34 -3.42
CA ARG A 680 11.66 11.74 -4.79
C ARG A 680 11.81 10.54 -5.73
N LEU A 681 12.57 9.51 -5.33
CA LEU A 681 12.75 8.30 -6.15
C LEU A 681 11.43 7.54 -6.34
N SER A 682 10.61 7.48 -5.30
CA SER A 682 9.30 6.85 -5.35
C SER A 682 8.32 7.60 -6.26
N ILE A 683 8.39 8.94 -6.31
CA ILE A 683 7.65 9.75 -7.31
C ILE A 683 8.10 9.39 -8.72
N ILE A 684 9.43 9.31 -8.96
CA ILE A 684 9.96 8.93 -10.27
C ILE A 684 9.47 7.53 -10.68
N TYR A 685 9.49 6.59 -9.74
CA TYR A 685 8.99 5.23 -9.97
C TYR A 685 7.48 5.23 -10.24
N ALA A 686 6.66 5.84 -9.38
CA ALA A 686 5.21 5.91 -9.55
C ALA A 686 4.82 6.51 -10.90
N MET A 687 5.48 7.61 -11.32
CA MET A 687 5.26 8.21 -12.63
C MET A 687 5.64 7.29 -13.80
N LYS A 688 6.72 6.50 -13.68
CA LYS A 688 7.11 5.52 -14.69
C LYS A 688 6.02 4.46 -14.92
N TYR A 689 5.31 4.07 -13.86
CA TYR A 689 4.21 3.10 -13.92
C TYR A 689 2.82 3.76 -14.03
N LYS A 690 2.77 5.08 -14.23
CA LYS A 690 1.53 5.87 -14.33
C LYS A 690 0.64 5.79 -13.08
N ASP A 691 1.21 5.51 -11.92
CA ASP A 691 0.50 5.47 -10.64
C ASP A 691 0.34 6.90 -10.08
N VAL A 692 -0.80 7.51 -10.39
CA VAL A 692 -1.11 8.89 -10.06
C VAL A 692 -1.38 9.06 -8.56
N ASP A 693 -2.05 8.09 -7.93
CA ASP A 693 -2.39 8.14 -6.51
C ASP A 693 -1.14 8.03 -5.64
N LEU A 694 -0.22 7.13 -5.98
CA LEU A 694 1.05 7.00 -5.28
C LEU A 694 1.93 8.25 -5.48
N THR A 695 1.92 8.83 -6.68
CA THR A 695 2.57 10.12 -6.95
C THR A 695 1.98 11.23 -6.07
N LEU A 696 0.65 11.31 -5.98
CA LEU A 696 -0.07 12.27 -5.14
C LEU A 696 0.31 12.09 -3.66
N TYR A 697 0.39 10.85 -3.19
CA TYR A 697 0.77 10.51 -1.83
C TYR A 697 2.15 11.09 -1.47
N TYR A 698 3.18 10.81 -2.26
CA TYR A 698 4.54 11.30 -1.98
C TYR A 698 4.69 12.81 -2.17
N LEU A 699 3.99 13.41 -3.14
CA LEU A 699 3.95 14.88 -3.27
C LEU A 699 3.28 15.54 -2.06
N ASN A 700 2.26 14.93 -1.45
CA ASN A 700 1.69 15.43 -0.20
C ASN A 700 2.66 15.33 0.96
N ASP A 701 3.34 14.20 1.13
CA ASP A 701 4.33 14.01 2.20
C ASP A 701 5.46 15.06 2.07
N LEU A 702 6.02 15.24 0.86
CA LEU A 702 7.01 16.29 0.61
C LEU A 702 6.47 17.71 0.81
N TYR A 703 5.21 17.98 0.44
CA TYR A 703 4.57 19.28 0.65
C TYR A 703 4.40 19.59 2.14
N ILE A 704 3.93 18.62 2.93
CA ILE A 704 3.80 18.74 4.38
C ILE A 704 5.17 18.99 5.00
N LEU A 705 6.18 18.20 4.65
CA LEU A 705 7.54 18.41 5.14
C LEU A 705 8.10 19.78 4.76
N LYS A 706 7.93 20.22 3.50
CA LYS A 706 8.31 21.57 3.04
C LYS A 706 7.64 22.66 3.87
N SER A 707 6.38 22.47 4.25
CA SER A 707 5.61 23.45 5.03
C SER A 707 6.04 23.52 6.51
N LEU A 708 6.40 22.38 7.10
CA LEU A 708 6.77 22.26 8.51
C LEU A 708 8.26 22.54 8.75
N VAL A 709 9.12 21.91 7.95
CA VAL A 709 10.58 21.99 8.06
C VAL A 709 11.08 22.98 7.00
N LYS A 710 11.37 24.22 7.42
CA LYS A 710 11.79 25.35 6.56
C LYS A 710 13.24 25.22 6.05
N GLU A 711 13.62 24.04 5.56
CA GLU A 711 14.93 23.72 5.03
C GLU A 711 14.96 23.80 3.50
N ASN A 712 16.02 24.39 2.94
CA ASN A 712 16.12 24.64 1.49
C ASN A 712 16.06 23.34 0.67
N PHE A 713 16.79 22.30 1.08
CA PHE A 713 16.86 21.05 0.31
C PHE A 713 15.50 20.35 0.13
N ILE A 714 14.58 20.50 1.09
CA ILE A 714 13.22 19.93 1.02
C ILE A 714 12.38 20.72 0.02
N ARG A 715 12.45 22.06 0.11
CA ARG A 715 11.76 22.95 -0.83
C ARG A 715 12.23 22.70 -2.26
N ASP A 716 13.54 22.58 -2.45
CA ASP A 716 14.15 22.39 -3.75
C ASP A 716 13.79 21.00 -4.31
N THR A 717 13.84 19.95 -3.48
CA THR A 717 13.41 18.59 -3.88
C THR A 717 11.93 18.53 -4.24
N TYR A 718 11.05 19.19 -3.48
CA TYR A 718 9.63 19.29 -3.81
C TYR A 718 9.42 19.99 -5.15
N ALA A 719 10.08 21.13 -5.37
CA ALA A 719 9.97 21.88 -6.63
C ALA A 719 10.48 21.08 -7.84
N GLU A 720 11.61 20.39 -7.69
CA GLU A 720 12.14 19.49 -8.71
C GLU A 720 11.19 18.33 -9.02
N SER A 721 10.56 17.75 -7.99
CA SER A 721 9.61 16.64 -8.15
C SER A 721 8.33 17.09 -8.85
N VAL A 722 7.78 18.25 -8.47
CA VAL A 722 6.63 18.89 -9.14
C VAL A 722 6.95 19.15 -10.62
N ARG A 723 8.12 19.72 -10.91
CA ARG A 723 8.56 19.97 -12.29
C ARG A 723 8.67 18.66 -13.07
N PHE A 724 9.34 17.65 -12.51
CA PHE A 724 9.50 16.34 -13.14
C PHE A 724 8.15 15.69 -13.47
N VAL A 725 7.20 15.71 -12.55
CA VAL A 725 5.85 15.16 -12.77
C VAL A 725 5.15 15.93 -13.89
N SER A 726 5.21 17.27 -13.86
CA SER A 726 4.61 18.12 -14.90
C SER A 726 5.20 17.86 -16.29
N GLU A 727 6.53 17.78 -16.39
CA GLU A 727 7.25 17.49 -17.64
C GLU A 727 6.90 16.09 -18.15
N THR A 728 6.90 15.08 -17.28
CA THR A 728 6.58 13.69 -17.65
C THR A 728 5.16 13.56 -18.23
N ILE A 729 4.17 14.18 -17.59
CA ILE A 729 2.78 14.18 -18.09
C ILE A 729 2.69 14.93 -19.41
N SER A 730 3.34 16.10 -19.51
CA SER A 730 3.33 16.92 -20.72
C SER A 730 3.98 16.20 -21.91
N ASP A 731 5.12 15.56 -21.70
CA ASP A 731 5.84 14.79 -22.71
C ASP A 731 5.02 13.59 -23.17
N TYR A 732 4.43 12.85 -22.23
CA TYR A 732 3.52 11.75 -22.55
C TYR A 732 2.36 12.21 -23.44
N CYS A 733 1.70 13.30 -23.08
CA CYS A 733 0.57 13.83 -23.86
C CYS A 733 1.02 14.31 -25.24
N THR A 734 2.16 15.01 -25.30
CA THR A 734 2.72 15.52 -26.56
C THR A 734 3.07 14.37 -27.51
N ASP A 735 3.69 13.31 -27.00
CA ASP A 735 4.02 12.12 -27.79
C ASP A 735 2.77 11.38 -28.28
N MET A 736 1.72 11.32 -27.45
CA MET A 736 0.45 10.72 -27.84
C MET A 736 -0.29 11.53 -28.89
N ILE A 737 -0.31 12.87 -28.77
CA ILE A 737 -0.82 13.78 -29.83
C ILE A 737 -0.06 13.54 -31.13
N LYS A 738 1.27 13.53 -31.10
CA LYS A 738 2.10 13.30 -32.30
C LYS A 738 1.80 11.96 -32.96
N LYS A 739 1.70 10.87 -32.17
CA LYS A 739 1.40 9.53 -32.68
C LYS A 739 0.01 9.47 -33.31
N PHE A 740 -0.99 10.03 -32.64
CA PHE A 740 -2.36 10.06 -33.14
C PHE A 740 -2.49 10.87 -34.42
N ASN A 741 -1.97 12.11 -34.45
CA ASN A 741 -2.01 12.96 -35.63
C ASN A 741 -1.21 12.33 -36.78
N HIS A 742 -0.10 11.66 -36.50
CA HIS A 742 0.65 10.91 -37.52
C HIS A 742 -0.17 9.73 -38.09
N ALA A 743 -0.83 8.94 -37.24
CA ALA A 743 -1.68 7.83 -37.69
C ALA A 743 -2.86 8.35 -38.55
N LEU A 744 -3.44 9.48 -38.15
CA LEU A 744 -4.56 10.13 -38.84
C LEU A 744 -4.22 10.56 -40.28
N VAL A 745 -2.98 11.01 -40.51
CA VAL A 745 -2.49 11.48 -41.82
C VAL A 745 -1.77 10.37 -42.61
N SER A 746 -1.55 9.20 -42.00
CA SER A 746 -0.84 8.08 -42.62
C SER A 746 -1.67 7.40 -43.72
N GLN A 747 -0.99 6.76 -44.68
CA GLN A 747 -1.65 5.98 -45.74
C GLN A 747 -2.37 4.73 -45.20
N ASP A 748 -1.90 4.21 -44.07
CA ASP A 748 -2.50 3.06 -43.37
C ASP A 748 -3.83 3.43 -42.68
N GLY A 749 -4.10 4.73 -42.50
CA GLY A 749 -5.25 5.24 -41.76
C GLY A 749 -5.20 4.98 -40.25
N LEU A 750 -6.25 5.43 -39.56
CA LEU A 750 -6.40 5.28 -38.12
C LEU A 750 -6.79 3.83 -37.77
N LYS A 751 -5.99 3.13 -36.96
CA LYS A 751 -6.29 1.77 -36.50
C LYS A 751 -7.07 1.84 -35.18
N GLU A 752 -7.83 0.79 -34.89
CA GLU A 752 -8.57 0.68 -33.61
C GLU A 752 -7.64 0.85 -32.40
N LYS A 753 -6.42 0.30 -32.49
CA LYS A 753 -5.39 0.46 -31.47
C LYS A 753 -5.02 1.93 -31.22
N ASP A 754 -4.90 2.75 -32.27
CA ASP A 754 -4.52 4.17 -32.13
C ASP A 754 -5.62 4.95 -31.39
N ILE A 755 -6.90 4.61 -31.63
CA ILE A 755 -8.04 5.17 -30.91
C ILE A 755 -8.02 4.76 -29.43
N LEU A 756 -7.79 3.47 -29.16
CA LEU A 756 -7.72 2.95 -27.80
C LEU A 756 -6.56 3.56 -27.02
N ASP A 757 -5.38 3.65 -27.62
CA ASP A 757 -4.19 4.26 -26.98
C ASP A 757 -4.42 5.76 -26.69
N TYR A 758 -5.09 6.49 -27.60
CA TYR A 758 -5.44 7.91 -27.38
C TYR A 758 -6.51 8.08 -26.30
N LYS A 759 -7.53 7.21 -26.28
CA LYS A 759 -8.57 7.19 -25.24
C LYS A 759 -7.98 6.91 -23.86
N ALA A 760 -7.11 5.91 -23.74
CA ALA A 760 -6.42 5.60 -22.49
C ALA A 760 -5.57 6.80 -22.00
N SER A 761 -5.09 7.64 -22.92
CA SER A 761 -4.34 8.85 -22.58
C SER A 761 -5.23 9.97 -22.04
N ILE A 762 -6.47 10.09 -22.53
CA ILE A 762 -7.49 10.98 -21.96
C ILE A 762 -7.85 10.51 -20.53
N GLU A 763 -8.13 9.22 -20.36
CA GLU A 763 -8.46 8.63 -19.04
C GLU A 763 -7.31 8.83 -18.03
N TYR A 764 -6.06 8.62 -18.46
CA TYR A 764 -4.89 8.92 -17.65
C TYR A 764 -4.80 10.40 -17.24
N LEU A 765 -5.08 11.33 -18.16
CA LEU A 765 -5.09 12.77 -17.84
C LEU A 765 -6.22 13.17 -16.90
N GLU A 766 -7.37 12.50 -16.99
CA GLU A 766 -8.50 12.69 -16.07
C GLU A 766 -8.10 12.27 -14.65
N GLN A 767 -7.47 11.10 -14.50
CA GLN A 767 -6.91 10.66 -13.22
C GLN A 767 -5.84 11.63 -12.72
N ALA A 768 -4.93 12.07 -13.59
CA ALA A 768 -3.87 13.03 -13.26
C ALA A 768 -4.40 14.39 -12.76
N GLN A 769 -5.69 14.73 -12.97
CA GLN A 769 -6.27 15.96 -12.43
C GLN A 769 -6.20 16.05 -10.89
N ILE A 770 -6.13 14.92 -10.18
CA ILE A 770 -5.96 14.93 -8.70
C ILE A 770 -4.64 15.61 -8.28
N LEU A 771 -3.63 15.62 -9.16
CA LEU A 771 -2.33 16.26 -8.94
C LEU A 771 -2.37 17.78 -9.14
N LYS A 772 -3.47 18.35 -9.66
CA LYS A 772 -3.61 19.78 -9.94
C LYS A 772 -3.33 20.67 -8.73
N LYS A 773 -3.57 20.17 -7.52
CA LYS A 773 -3.27 20.88 -6.26
C LYS A 773 -1.76 21.16 -6.06
N HIS A 774 -0.89 20.39 -6.71
CA HIS A 774 0.57 20.55 -6.67
C HIS A 774 1.15 21.17 -7.94
N LEU A 775 0.54 20.91 -9.10
CA LEU A 775 1.10 21.23 -10.42
C LEU A 775 0.66 22.60 -10.98
N GLU A 776 -0.13 23.37 -10.22
CA GLU A 776 -0.69 24.66 -10.66
C GLU A 776 -1.36 24.57 -12.06
N SER A 777 -1.36 25.64 -12.87
CA SER A 777 -1.96 25.69 -14.22
C SER A 777 -1.15 24.96 -15.30
N HIS A 778 -0.12 24.20 -14.93
CA HIS A 778 0.78 23.54 -15.88
C HIS A 778 0.27 22.18 -16.37
N LEU A 779 -0.81 21.67 -15.79
CA LEU A 779 -1.42 20.42 -16.23
C LEU A 779 -2.29 20.65 -17.48
N LEU A 780 -2.03 19.89 -18.54
CA LEU A 780 -2.91 19.82 -19.71
C LEU A 780 -4.29 19.35 -19.27
N SER A 781 -5.32 20.08 -19.70
CA SER A 781 -6.71 19.67 -19.50
C SER A 781 -7.02 18.48 -20.42
N PRO A 782 -7.81 17.48 -19.98
CA PRO A 782 -8.35 16.46 -20.88
C PRO A 782 -9.07 17.07 -22.09
N ALA A 783 -9.70 18.24 -21.89
CA ALA A 783 -10.34 19.00 -22.95
C ALA A 783 -9.35 19.43 -24.05
N ALA A 784 -8.06 19.63 -23.74
CA ALA A 784 -7.05 19.97 -24.74
C ALA A 784 -6.81 18.81 -25.72
N LEU A 785 -6.83 17.56 -25.26
CA LEU A 785 -6.75 16.39 -26.15
C LEU A 785 -8.02 16.25 -27.00
N THR A 786 -9.19 16.50 -26.41
CA THR A 786 -10.45 16.53 -27.16
C THR A 786 -10.45 17.63 -28.23
N GLN A 787 -9.93 18.82 -27.90
CA GLN A 787 -9.79 19.93 -28.84
C GLN A 787 -8.78 19.63 -29.94
N ASN A 788 -7.71 18.87 -29.67
CA ASN A 788 -6.81 18.37 -30.71
C ASN A 788 -7.58 17.51 -31.72
N ILE A 789 -8.39 16.54 -31.27
CA ILE A 789 -9.22 15.73 -32.18
C ILE A 789 -10.13 16.64 -33.05
N ILE A 790 -10.81 17.59 -32.42
CA ILE A 790 -11.72 18.51 -33.13
C ILE A 790 -10.95 19.34 -34.16
N SER A 791 -9.79 19.88 -33.79
CA SER A 791 -8.93 20.68 -34.68
C SER A 791 -8.46 19.87 -35.89
N GLU A 792 -7.93 18.67 -35.66
CA GLU A 792 -7.43 17.80 -36.71
C GLU A 792 -8.55 17.31 -37.66
N LEU A 793 -9.72 16.97 -37.12
CA LEU A 793 -10.88 16.62 -37.93
C LEU A 793 -11.37 17.81 -38.77
N ASN A 794 -11.36 19.01 -38.22
CA ASN A 794 -11.70 20.23 -38.97
C ASN A 794 -10.67 20.52 -40.06
N GLU A 795 -9.38 20.30 -39.81
CA GLU A 795 -8.32 20.45 -40.81
C GLU A 795 -8.45 19.42 -41.94
N ILE A 796 -8.70 18.15 -41.61
CA ILE A 796 -8.99 17.11 -42.60
C ILE A 796 -10.25 17.44 -43.38
N SER A 797 -11.32 17.87 -42.71
CA SER A 797 -12.53 18.33 -43.38
C SER A 797 -12.21 19.48 -44.34
N HIS A 798 -11.45 20.48 -43.89
CA HIS A 798 -11.03 21.60 -44.74
C HIS A 798 -10.20 21.15 -45.94
N ASN A 799 -9.23 20.26 -45.75
CA ASN A 799 -8.37 19.72 -46.80
C ASN A 799 -9.17 18.87 -47.81
N LEU A 800 -10.13 18.07 -47.35
CA LEU A 800 -11.08 17.35 -48.22
C LEU A 800 -11.99 18.32 -49.00
N THR A 801 -12.30 19.48 -48.42
CA THR A 801 -13.08 20.53 -49.10
C THR A 801 -12.23 21.30 -50.12
N GLN A 802 -10.90 21.29 -50.01
CA GLN A 802 -9.97 22.00 -50.91
C GLN A 802 -9.31 21.10 -51.97
N ALA A 803 -9.28 19.78 -51.76
CA ALA A 803 -8.71 18.83 -52.70
C ALA A 803 -9.62 18.67 -53.93
N THR A 804 -9.11 18.98 -55.13
CA THR A 804 -9.74 18.62 -56.40
C THR A 804 -9.83 17.10 -56.53
N LEU A 805 -11.00 16.54 -56.23
CA LEU A 805 -11.32 15.11 -56.31
C LEU A 805 -11.48 14.67 -57.78
N ASN A 806 -10.38 14.37 -58.45
CA ASN A 806 -10.36 13.44 -59.59
C ASN A 806 -9.77 12.10 -59.11
N SER A 807 -10.40 11.45 -58.13
CA SER A 807 -9.89 10.20 -57.55
C SER A 807 -10.65 8.98 -58.10
N PRO A 808 -9.98 8.04 -58.79
CA PRO A 808 -10.56 6.76 -59.21
C PRO A 808 -11.23 5.97 -58.09
N LEU A 809 -10.82 6.19 -56.83
CA LEU A 809 -11.38 5.53 -55.65
C LEU A 809 -12.82 5.96 -55.37
N VAL A 810 -13.19 7.21 -55.67
CA VAL A 810 -14.58 7.70 -55.51
C VAL A 810 -15.47 7.05 -56.57
N THR A 811 -14.98 6.92 -57.80
CA THR A 811 -15.68 6.21 -58.87
C THR A 811 -15.92 4.75 -58.50
N VAL A 812 -14.88 4.04 -58.02
CA VAL A 812 -15.00 2.65 -57.55
C VAL A 812 -15.98 2.51 -56.38
N TYR A 813 -15.96 3.45 -55.42
CA TYR A 813 -16.90 3.43 -54.31
C TYR A 813 -18.35 3.64 -54.76
N LEU A 814 -18.60 4.61 -55.66
CA LEU A 814 -19.93 4.87 -56.22
C LEU A 814 -20.40 3.69 -57.07
N ASP A 815 -19.53 3.10 -57.89
CA ASP A 815 -19.85 1.91 -58.70
C ASP A 815 -20.21 0.70 -57.81
N ASN A 816 -19.47 0.50 -56.72
CA ASN A 816 -19.79 -0.56 -55.75
C ASN A 816 -21.14 -0.31 -55.04
N LEU A 817 -21.46 0.94 -54.70
CA LEU A 817 -22.77 1.28 -54.14
C LEU A 817 -23.90 1.05 -55.15
N LEU A 818 -23.65 1.37 -56.43
CA LEU A 818 -24.60 1.16 -57.52
C LEU A 818 -24.86 -0.33 -57.76
N GLU A 819 -23.81 -1.16 -57.85
CA GLU A 819 -23.96 -2.60 -58.02
C GLU A 819 -24.66 -3.25 -56.81
N ASN A 820 -24.28 -2.89 -55.59
CA ASN A 820 -24.98 -3.37 -54.39
C ASN A 820 -26.46 -2.98 -54.40
N ALA A 821 -26.80 -1.76 -54.82
CA ALA A 821 -28.19 -1.33 -54.89
C ALA A 821 -28.97 -2.05 -56.00
N ARG A 822 -28.34 -2.34 -57.15
CA ARG A 822 -28.93 -3.14 -58.24
C ARG A 822 -29.25 -4.56 -57.79
N GLU A 823 -28.40 -5.19 -56.98
CA GLU A 823 -28.67 -6.51 -56.41
C GLU A 823 -29.82 -6.50 -55.38
N LEU A 824 -29.98 -5.41 -54.63
CA LEU A 824 -31.01 -5.30 -53.60
C LEU A 824 -32.42 -5.03 -54.17
N ILE A 825 -32.53 -4.45 -55.36
CA ILE A 825 -33.82 -4.11 -56.00
C ILE A 825 -34.70 -5.35 -56.24
N PRO A 826 -34.19 -6.45 -56.85
CA PRO A 826 -34.96 -7.69 -56.99
C PRO A 826 -35.34 -8.34 -55.66
N THR A 827 -34.61 -8.06 -54.57
CA THR A 827 -34.87 -8.64 -53.24
C THR A 827 -35.93 -7.89 -52.42
N ASN A 828 -36.56 -6.85 -52.98
CA ASN A 828 -37.59 -6.04 -52.33
C ASN A 828 -37.12 -5.32 -51.04
N ASN A 829 -35.81 -5.09 -50.87
CA ASN A 829 -35.26 -4.41 -49.69
C ASN A 829 -35.24 -2.88 -49.83
N PHE A 830 -36.44 -2.29 -49.99
CA PHE A 830 -36.58 -0.87 -50.29
C PHE A 830 -36.13 0.08 -49.18
N LYS A 831 -36.12 -0.37 -47.92
CA LYS A 831 -35.55 0.39 -46.81
C LYS A 831 -34.06 0.65 -47.02
N LYS A 832 -33.30 -0.40 -47.34
CA LYS A 832 -31.85 -0.30 -47.57
C LYS A 832 -31.54 0.47 -48.85
N ILE A 833 -32.38 0.35 -49.87
CA ILE A 833 -32.27 1.17 -51.10
C ILE A 833 -32.48 2.65 -50.78
N ALA A 834 -33.48 3.00 -49.97
CA ALA A 834 -33.72 4.39 -49.54
C ALA A 834 -32.54 4.95 -48.71
N GLU A 835 -31.93 4.13 -47.84
CA GLU A 835 -30.72 4.49 -47.10
C GLU A 835 -29.52 4.74 -48.03
N ILE A 836 -29.30 3.88 -49.04
CA ILE A 836 -28.24 4.07 -50.04
C ILE A 836 -28.49 5.37 -50.83
N LEU A 837 -29.72 5.62 -51.26
CA LEU A 837 -30.09 6.87 -51.95
C LEU A 837 -29.86 8.10 -51.08
N LEU A 838 -30.17 8.03 -49.78
CA LEU A 838 -29.90 9.10 -48.83
C LEU A 838 -28.40 9.35 -48.68
N ASN A 839 -27.59 8.30 -48.56
CA ASN A 839 -26.15 8.41 -48.43
C ASN A 839 -25.52 9.06 -49.67
N ILE A 840 -25.94 8.64 -50.88
CA ILE A 840 -25.48 9.24 -52.14
C ILE A 840 -25.91 10.72 -52.20
N PHE A 841 -27.15 11.03 -51.83
CA PHE A 841 -27.68 12.40 -51.84
C PHE A 841 -26.96 13.33 -50.83
N GLN A 842 -26.74 12.88 -49.60
CA GLN A 842 -25.98 13.63 -48.59
C GLN A 842 -24.53 13.83 -49.04
N SER A 843 -23.91 12.81 -49.65
CA SER A 843 -22.57 12.90 -50.22
C SER A 843 -22.53 13.94 -51.34
N ALA A 844 -23.56 14.00 -52.21
CA ALA A 844 -23.64 15.03 -53.26
C ALA A 844 -23.71 16.45 -52.66
N ARG A 845 -24.51 16.63 -51.60
CA ARG A 845 -24.69 17.93 -50.94
C ARG A 845 -23.41 18.40 -50.22
N ALA A 846 -22.67 17.48 -49.62
CA ALA A 846 -21.44 17.77 -48.91
C ALA A 846 -20.29 18.20 -49.85
N VAL A 847 -20.27 17.71 -51.10
CA VAL A 847 -19.16 17.91 -52.05
C VAL A 847 -19.54 18.77 -53.26
N LYS A 848 -20.54 19.66 -53.08
CA LYS A 848 -21.22 20.47 -54.11
C LYS A 848 -20.28 21.24 -55.07
N ASN A 849 -19.07 21.58 -54.65
CA ASN A 849 -18.15 22.38 -55.46
C ASN A 849 -17.12 21.56 -56.27
N HIS A 850 -17.01 20.24 -56.07
CA HIS A 850 -15.89 19.44 -56.61
C HIS A 850 -16.26 18.12 -57.30
N LEU A 851 -17.37 17.46 -56.94
CA LEU A 851 -17.77 16.15 -57.50
C LEU A 851 -19.24 16.08 -57.92
N ASP A 852 -19.89 17.24 -57.98
CA ASP A 852 -21.34 17.36 -58.11
C ASP A 852 -21.90 16.59 -59.32
N SER A 853 -21.22 16.64 -60.47
CA SER A 853 -21.69 15.98 -61.69
C SER A 853 -21.61 14.44 -61.65
N GLN A 854 -20.59 13.86 -61.01
CA GLN A 854 -20.42 12.40 -60.93
C GLN A 854 -21.35 11.78 -59.88
N VAL A 855 -21.46 12.39 -58.70
CA VAL A 855 -22.35 11.89 -57.63
C VAL A 855 -23.82 12.10 -58.02
N GLN A 856 -24.16 13.23 -58.64
CA GLN A 856 -25.50 13.41 -59.24
C GLN A 856 -25.75 12.43 -60.38
N GLY A 857 -24.71 12.06 -61.15
CA GLY A 857 -24.78 11.02 -62.18
C GLY A 857 -25.15 9.66 -61.58
N ALA A 858 -24.41 9.19 -60.57
CA ALA A 858 -24.67 7.94 -59.88
C ALA A 858 -26.07 7.92 -59.22
N TYR A 859 -26.45 8.99 -58.52
CA TYR A 859 -27.79 9.12 -57.94
C TYR A 859 -28.88 8.99 -59.02
N ARG A 860 -28.69 9.68 -60.15
CA ARG A 860 -29.61 9.65 -61.30
C ARG A 860 -29.66 8.28 -61.97
N ASP A 861 -28.53 7.60 -62.11
CA ASP A 861 -28.46 6.25 -62.69
C ASP A 861 -29.19 5.23 -61.81
N LEU A 862 -29.05 5.34 -60.49
CA LEU A 862 -29.70 4.42 -59.56
C LEU A 862 -31.21 4.60 -59.50
N VAL A 863 -31.69 5.85 -59.35
CA VAL A 863 -33.13 6.12 -59.33
C VAL A 863 -33.75 5.73 -60.67
N ARG A 864 -33.06 5.97 -61.79
CA ARG A 864 -33.51 5.53 -63.13
C ARG A 864 -33.64 4.02 -63.21
N TYR A 865 -32.61 3.27 -62.79
CA TYR A 865 -32.62 1.82 -62.83
C TYR A 865 -33.76 1.24 -61.99
N LEU A 866 -33.99 1.80 -60.79
CA LEU A 866 -35.12 1.43 -59.93
C LEU A 866 -36.47 1.66 -60.62
N LEU A 867 -36.71 2.85 -61.18
CA LEU A 867 -37.97 3.16 -61.85
C LEU A 867 -38.19 2.30 -63.09
N GLN A 868 -37.15 2.03 -63.87
CA GLN A 868 -37.20 1.13 -65.03
C GLN A 868 -37.53 -0.32 -64.61
N TYR A 869 -36.88 -0.83 -63.57
CA TYR A 869 -37.15 -2.16 -63.05
C TYR A 869 -38.60 -2.30 -62.61
N LEU A 870 -39.11 -1.34 -61.83
CA LEU A 870 -40.51 -1.36 -61.37
C LEU A 870 -41.50 -1.19 -62.53
N SER A 871 -41.22 -0.30 -63.48
CA SER A 871 -42.06 -0.10 -64.68
C SER A 871 -42.07 -1.32 -65.59
N SER A 872 -40.99 -2.11 -65.61
CA SER A 872 -40.92 -3.33 -66.41
C SER A 872 -41.96 -4.37 -65.98
N PHE A 873 -42.42 -4.33 -64.71
CA PHE A 873 -43.54 -5.16 -64.30
C PHE A 873 -44.81 -4.80 -65.08
N SER A 874 -45.12 -3.52 -65.27
CA SER A 874 -46.28 -3.10 -66.08
C SER A 874 -46.17 -3.57 -67.53
N ASP A 875 -44.96 -3.55 -68.10
CA ASP A 875 -44.70 -4.05 -69.46
C ASP A 875 -44.89 -5.58 -69.54
N GLN A 876 -44.37 -6.33 -68.56
CA GLN A 876 -44.54 -7.78 -68.48
C GLN A 876 -46.00 -8.17 -68.27
N ALA A 877 -46.72 -7.42 -67.44
CA ALA A 877 -48.14 -7.61 -67.20
C ALA A 877 -48.97 -7.44 -68.47
N GLU A 878 -48.60 -6.51 -69.36
CA GLU A 878 -49.26 -6.35 -70.67
C GLU A 878 -49.18 -7.62 -71.51
N LEU A 879 -48.00 -8.27 -71.55
CA LEU A 879 -47.79 -9.53 -72.27
C LEU A 879 -48.56 -10.70 -71.64
N LEU A 880 -48.69 -10.72 -70.31
CA LEU A 880 -49.47 -11.71 -69.60
C LEU A 880 -50.97 -11.53 -69.86
N PHE A 881 -51.46 -10.30 -69.79
CA PHE A 881 -52.87 -9.98 -69.93
C PHE A 881 -53.37 -10.07 -71.37
N ALA A 882 -52.49 -10.06 -72.36
CA ALA A 882 -52.83 -10.46 -73.73
C ALA A 882 -53.27 -11.94 -73.84
N LYS A 883 -52.95 -12.80 -72.85
CA LYS A 883 -53.34 -14.21 -72.85
C LYS A 883 -54.77 -14.41 -72.40
N ILE A 884 -55.44 -15.37 -73.05
CA ILE A 884 -56.83 -15.73 -72.70
C ILE A 884 -56.93 -16.36 -71.32
N ARG A 885 -55.89 -17.09 -70.90
CA ARG A 885 -55.79 -17.72 -69.58
C ARG A 885 -54.41 -17.55 -69.01
N LEU A 886 -54.36 -17.37 -67.71
CA LEU A 886 -53.13 -17.37 -66.93
C LEU A 886 -52.99 -18.73 -66.24
N ASN A 887 -51.79 -19.30 -66.27
CA ASN A 887 -51.48 -20.45 -65.42
C ASN A 887 -51.15 -19.99 -63.98
N ASN A 888 -51.00 -20.95 -63.06
CA ASN A 888 -50.73 -20.63 -61.66
C ASN A 888 -49.39 -19.88 -61.46
N GLU A 889 -48.36 -20.18 -62.26
CA GLU A 889 -47.05 -19.52 -62.17
C GLU A 889 -47.14 -18.05 -62.60
N GLU A 890 -47.93 -17.76 -63.63
CA GLU A 890 -48.17 -16.40 -64.12
C GLU A 890 -49.01 -15.59 -63.12
N LEU A 891 -50.00 -16.22 -62.49
CA LEU A 891 -50.77 -15.62 -61.39
C LEU A 891 -49.88 -15.31 -60.18
N ASP A 892 -48.97 -16.22 -59.82
CA ASP A 892 -48.01 -16.00 -58.74
C ASP A 892 -47.01 -14.89 -59.08
N MET A 893 -46.61 -14.79 -60.35
CA MET A 893 -45.76 -13.69 -60.82
C MET A 893 -46.46 -12.33 -60.67
N ILE A 894 -47.74 -12.24 -61.06
CA ILE A 894 -48.54 -11.03 -60.87
C ILE A 894 -48.65 -10.67 -59.38
N LYS A 895 -48.94 -11.63 -58.52
CA LYS A 895 -49.02 -11.41 -57.06
C LYS A 895 -47.71 -10.85 -56.50
N ARG A 896 -46.57 -11.44 -56.89
CA ARG A 896 -45.24 -10.98 -56.47
C ARG A 896 -44.95 -9.57 -56.99
N SER A 897 -45.24 -9.28 -58.25
CA SER A 897 -45.06 -7.94 -58.83
C SER A 897 -45.86 -6.89 -58.07
N ILE A 898 -47.11 -7.18 -57.70
CA ILE A 898 -47.95 -6.26 -56.91
C ILE A 898 -47.37 -6.04 -55.52
N GLU A 899 -46.91 -7.10 -54.85
CA GLU A 899 -46.33 -7.00 -53.51
C GLU A 899 -45.07 -6.12 -53.52
N ILE A 900 -44.22 -6.27 -54.54
CA ILE A 900 -43.01 -5.44 -54.74
C ILE A 900 -43.42 -4.00 -55.03
N LEU A 901 -44.33 -3.76 -55.98
CA LEU A 901 -44.78 -2.41 -56.31
C LEU A 901 -45.46 -1.71 -55.12
N ARG A 902 -46.26 -2.45 -54.33
CA ARG A 902 -46.87 -1.95 -53.09
C ARG A 902 -45.82 -1.59 -52.05
N SER A 903 -44.86 -2.48 -51.82
CA SER A 903 -43.75 -2.26 -50.88
C SER A 903 -42.92 -1.03 -51.26
N ALA A 904 -42.67 -0.80 -52.55
CA ALA A 904 -42.02 0.41 -53.05
C ALA A 904 -42.87 1.66 -52.81
N LYS A 905 -44.17 1.58 -53.14
CA LYS A 905 -45.13 2.68 -53.00
C LYS A 905 -45.31 3.12 -51.54
N GLU A 906 -45.44 2.19 -50.62
CA GLU A 906 -45.68 2.47 -49.19
C GLU A 906 -44.43 2.92 -48.44
N ASN A 907 -43.24 2.78 -49.03
CA ASN A 907 -42.00 3.23 -48.41
C ASN A 907 -41.86 4.75 -48.51
N ALA A 908 -42.25 5.45 -47.43
CA ALA A 908 -42.20 6.92 -47.35
C ALA A 908 -40.81 7.50 -47.61
N ALA A 909 -39.75 6.86 -47.12
CA ALA A 909 -38.38 7.32 -47.33
C ALA A 909 -37.97 7.20 -48.80
N LEU A 910 -38.36 6.11 -49.47
CA LEU A 910 -38.10 5.93 -50.90
C LEU A 910 -38.89 6.96 -51.74
N GLN A 911 -40.16 7.17 -51.41
CA GLN A 911 -41.03 8.17 -52.07
C GLN A 911 -40.45 9.58 -52.00
N GLU A 912 -40.00 10.01 -50.82
CA GLU A 912 -39.35 11.31 -50.63
C GLU A 912 -38.12 11.45 -51.54
N ARG A 913 -37.28 10.42 -51.61
CA ARG A 913 -36.04 10.45 -52.41
C ARG A 913 -36.31 10.46 -53.91
N VAL A 914 -37.26 9.65 -54.39
CA VAL A 914 -37.68 9.69 -55.80
C VAL A 914 -38.31 11.02 -56.15
N SER A 915 -39.09 11.64 -55.25
CA SER A 915 -39.70 12.95 -55.47
C SER A 915 -38.64 14.05 -55.61
N ILE A 916 -37.63 14.06 -54.74
CA ILE A 916 -36.48 14.98 -54.83
C ILE A 916 -35.77 14.83 -56.18
N TYR A 917 -35.59 13.59 -56.65
CA TYR A 917 -35.01 13.32 -57.97
C TYR A 917 -35.85 13.92 -59.12
N LEU A 918 -37.17 13.74 -59.09
CA LEU A 918 -38.09 14.28 -60.10
C LEU A 918 -38.15 15.82 -60.06
N GLU A 919 -38.08 16.43 -58.88
CA GLU A 919 -37.93 17.88 -58.71
C GLU A 919 -36.59 18.37 -59.30
N MET A 920 -35.48 17.66 -59.06
CA MET A 920 -34.19 18.01 -59.64
C MET A 920 -34.20 17.99 -61.18
N LEU A 921 -34.94 17.07 -61.80
CA LEU A 921 -35.11 17.00 -63.25
C LEU A 921 -35.94 18.15 -63.82
N THR A 922 -36.92 18.66 -63.06
CA THR A 922 -37.85 19.70 -63.52
C THR A 922 -37.35 21.12 -63.25
N THR A 923 -36.50 21.33 -62.24
CA THR A 923 -36.15 22.69 -61.77
C THR A 923 -34.83 23.24 -62.34
N ASN A 924 -33.90 22.39 -62.83
CA ASN A 924 -32.50 22.83 -63.06
C ASN A 924 -31.91 22.64 -64.48
N ASN A 925 -32.59 22.02 -65.45
CA ASN A 925 -32.06 21.94 -66.84
C ASN A 925 -33.15 21.54 -67.86
N GLU A 926 -33.72 22.51 -68.59
CA GLU A 926 -34.62 22.25 -69.73
C GLU A 926 -33.99 21.30 -70.77
N SER A 927 -32.67 21.42 -71.01
CA SER A 927 -31.93 20.58 -71.94
C SER A 927 -31.86 19.11 -71.52
N LEU A 928 -31.82 18.83 -70.21
CA LEU A 928 -31.68 17.49 -69.67
C LEU A 928 -33.04 16.79 -69.56
N PHE A 929 -34.08 17.57 -69.22
CA PHE A 929 -35.48 17.11 -69.31
C PHE A 929 -35.84 16.74 -70.76
N VAL A 930 -35.46 17.58 -71.73
CA VAL A 930 -35.65 17.31 -73.17
C VAL A 930 -34.80 16.11 -73.64
N TYR A 931 -33.56 15.95 -73.17
CA TYR A 931 -32.72 14.78 -73.48
C TYR A 931 -33.35 13.48 -72.95
N CYS A 932 -33.80 13.46 -71.70
CA CYS A 932 -34.50 12.31 -71.12
C CYS A 932 -35.84 12.03 -71.83
N LYS A 933 -36.58 13.08 -72.23
CA LYS A 933 -37.83 12.94 -72.99
C LYS A 933 -37.61 12.41 -74.42
N ASN A 934 -36.44 12.66 -75.03
CA ASN A 934 -36.12 12.22 -76.40
C ASN A 934 -35.45 10.84 -76.47
N GLN A 935 -34.77 10.40 -75.41
CA GLN A 935 -34.10 9.08 -75.35
C GLN A 935 -35.02 7.96 -74.82
N PHE A 936 -36.11 8.30 -74.11
CA PHE A 936 -36.97 7.33 -73.43
C PHE A 936 -38.45 7.63 -73.71
N SER A 937 -39.32 6.60 -73.66
CA SER A 937 -40.77 6.83 -73.77
C SER A 937 -41.26 7.61 -72.54
N GLU A 938 -42.26 8.49 -72.71
CA GLU A 938 -42.89 9.29 -71.64
C GLU A 938 -43.36 8.44 -70.43
N LYS A 939 -43.45 7.12 -70.61
CA LYS A 939 -43.86 6.12 -69.61
C LYS A 939 -42.88 5.96 -68.43
N TYR A 940 -41.60 6.30 -68.57
CA TYR A 940 -40.57 6.01 -67.53
C TYR A 940 -40.21 7.20 -66.62
N ILE A 941 -40.90 8.34 -66.77
CA ILE A 941 -40.79 9.49 -65.85
C ILE A 941 -42.07 9.56 -65.02
N GLN A 942 -42.35 8.47 -64.31
CA GLN A 942 -43.53 8.30 -63.47
C GLN A 942 -43.09 8.22 -62.02
N ASN A 943 -43.83 8.84 -61.11
CA ASN A 943 -43.58 8.64 -59.68
C ASN A 943 -43.98 7.20 -59.30
N LEU A 944 -43.59 6.75 -58.11
CA LEU A 944 -43.89 5.37 -57.68
C LEU A 944 -45.39 5.08 -57.56
N ASN A 945 -46.22 6.09 -57.28
CA ASN A 945 -47.68 5.93 -57.25
C ASN A 945 -48.21 5.71 -58.67
N ASP A 946 -47.74 6.47 -59.65
CA ASP A 946 -48.17 6.37 -61.04
C ASP A 946 -47.84 4.99 -61.63
N ILE A 947 -46.64 4.45 -61.38
CA ILE A 947 -46.23 3.10 -61.84
C ILE A 947 -47.13 2.04 -61.22
N TYR A 948 -47.36 2.13 -59.91
CA TYR A 948 -48.24 1.21 -59.20
C TYR A 948 -49.69 1.32 -59.72
N ASP A 949 -50.20 2.53 -59.91
CA ASP A 949 -51.57 2.75 -60.35
C ASP A 949 -51.79 2.31 -61.82
N ASP A 950 -50.82 2.54 -62.71
CA ASP A 950 -50.81 2.00 -64.08
C ASP A 950 -50.85 0.46 -64.06
N TYR A 951 -50.03 -0.17 -63.21
CA TYR A 951 -50.05 -1.62 -63.04
C TYR A 951 -51.42 -2.13 -62.58
N ILE A 952 -52.03 -1.48 -61.57
CA ILE A 952 -53.36 -1.84 -61.08
C ILE A 952 -54.45 -1.64 -62.13
N VAL A 953 -54.41 -0.54 -62.90
CA VAL A 953 -55.36 -0.27 -63.99
C VAL A 953 -55.33 -1.40 -65.01
N ARG A 954 -54.14 -1.86 -65.41
CA ARG A 954 -54.00 -2.98 -66.36
C ARG A 954 -54.62 -4.28 -65.85
N ILE A 955 -54.49 -4.58 -64.55
CA ILE A 955 -55.13 -5.77 -63.98
C ILE A 955 -56.65 -5.63 -63.99
N VAL A 956 -57.17 -4.43 -63.70
CA VAL A 956 -58.61 -4.15 -63.74
C VAL A 956 -59.15 -4.27 -65.16
N GLU A 957 -58.43 -3.79 -66.17
CA GLU A 957 -58.78 -3.96 -67.58
C GLU A 957 -58.84 -5.45 -67.96
N TYR A 958 -57.82 -6.23 -67.59
CA TYR A 958 -57.81 -7.68 -67.81
C TYR A 958 -59.00 -8.37 -67.13
N PHE A 959 -59.32 -7.98 -65.90
CA PHE A 959 -60.45 -8.50 -65.16
C PHE A 959 -61.79 -8.19 -65.86
N ASN A 960 -61.93 -6.98 -66.41
CA ASN A 960 -63.11 -6.57 -67.17
C ASN A 960 -63.22 -7.30 -68.52
N GLU A 961 -62.09 -7.60 -69.16
CA GLU A 961 -62.05 -8.41 -70.38
C GLU A 961 -62.52 -9.85 -70.11
N MET A 962 -62.04 -10.48 -69.02
CA MET A 962 -62.52 -11.80 -68.60
C MET A 962 -64.03 -11.81 -68.34
N ASN A 963 -64.54 -10.79 -67.64
CA ASN A 963 -65.98 -10.61 -67.43
C ASN A 963 -66.77 -10.53 -68.73
N SER A 964 -66.26 -9.78 -69.71
CA SER A 964 -66.91 -9.61 -71.01
C SER A 964 -66.97 -10.93 -71.78
N ARG A 965 -65.88 -11.72 -71.75
CA ARG A 965 -65.82 -13.06 -72.34
C ARG A 965 -66.73 -14.05 -71.64
N ILE A 966 -66.87 -13.99 -70.32
CA ILE A 966 -67.85 -14.83 -69.59
C ILE A 966 -69.26 -14.52 -70.08
N LYS A 967 -69.62 -13.23 -70.23
CA LYS A 967 -70.94 -12.83 -70.77
C LYS A 967 -71.17 -13.34 -72.19
N GLU A 968 -70.16 -13.29 -73.05
CA GLU A 968 -70.22 -13.86 -74.40
C GLU A 968 -70.42 -15.38 -74.39
N LEU A 969 -69.67 -16.11 -73.55
CA LEU A 969 -69.76 -17.57 -73.42
C LEU A 969 -71.13 -18.00 -72.90
N VAL A 970 -71.71 -17.27 -71.93
CA VAL A 970 -73.06 -17.51 -71.41
C VAL A 970 -74.10 -17.38 -72.53
N ASN A 971 -73.92 -16.43 -73.46
CA ASN A 971 -74.83 -16.24 -74.58
C ASN A 971 -74.66 -17.26 -75.71
N SER A 972 -73.60 -18.08 -75.71
CA SER A 972 -73.22 -18.94 -76.84
C SER A 972 -73.81 -20.37 -76.83
N ASN A 973 -74.67 -20.73 -75.87
CA ASN A 973 -75.46 -21.99 -75.79
C ASN A 973 -74.73 -23.29 -76.22
N GLY A 974 -73.52 -23.53 -75.71
CA GLY A 974 -72.79 -24.80 -75.91
C GLY A 974 -72.40 -25.48 -74.60
N ASP A 975 -72.46 -26.82 -74.55
CA ASP A 975 -72.16 -27.62 -73.35
C ASP A 975 -70.73 -27.41 -72.81
N HIS A 976 -69.78 -27.03 -73.67
CA HIS A 976 -68.39 -26.69 -73.27
C HIS A 976 -68.23 -25.29 -72.67
N ALA A 977 -69.24 -24.41 -72.78
CA ALA A 977 -69.18 -23.05 -72.24
C ALA A 977 -69.09 -23.05 -70.70
N LEU A 978 -69.74 -24.00 -70.03
CA LEU A 978 -69.75 -24.10 -68.57
C LEU A 978 -68.36 -24.39 -67.97
N GLU A 979 -67.57 -25.26 -68.61
CA GLU A 979 -66.20 -25.54 -68.15
C GLU A 979 -65.26 -24.35 -68.37
N HIS A 980 -65.43 -23.64 -69.49
CA HIS A 980 -64.66 -22.43 -69.77
C HIS A 980 -64.99 -21.29 -68.80
N ILE A 981 -66.28 -21.07 -68.53
CA ILE A 981 -66.76 -20.11 -67.53
C ILE A 981 -66.22 -20.47 -66.15
N ARG A 982 -66.34 -21.73 -65.71
CA ARG A 982 -65.87 -22.17 -64.39
C ARG A 982 -64.38 -21.86 -64.17
N SER A 983 -63.55 -22.05 -65.19
CA SER A 983 -62.13 -21.74 -65.06
C SER A 983 -61.81 -20.25 -65.19
N LEU A 984 -62.53 -19.46 -66.01
CA LEU A 984 -62.37 -17.99 -66.00
C LEU A 984 -62.80 -17.38 -64.66
N VAL A 985 -63.88 -17.89 -64.05
CA VAL A 985 -64.32 -17.50 -62.70
C VAL A 985 -63.26 -17.84 -61.66
N LYS A 986 -62.62 -19.01 -61.79
CA LYS A 986 -61.51 -19.40 -60.89
C LYS A 986 -60.31 -18.44 -61.01
N ASP A 987 -59.94 -18.05 -62.23
CA ASP A 987 -58.84 -17.10 -62.47
C ASP A 987 -59.19 -15.71 -61.93
N MET A 988 -60.44 -15.28 -62.10
CA MET A 988 -60.98 -14.06 -61.50
C MET A 988 -60.96 -14.09 -59.97
N ASP A 989 -61.35 -15.21 -59.35
CA ASP A 989 -61.35 -15.36 -57.89
C ASP A 989 -59.92 -15.34 -57.34
N ASN A 990 -58.96 -15.92 -58.07
CA ASN A 990 -57.54 -15.83 -57.72
C ASN A 990 -57.00 -14.40 -57.80
N ILE A 991 -57.45 -13.60 -58.77
CA ILE A 991 -57.10 -12.18 -58.89
C ILE A 991 -57.79 -11.34 -57.80
N ARG A 992 -59.05 -11.65 -57.44
CA ARG A 992 -59.79 -10.99 -56.36
C ARG A 992 -59.16 -11.15 -54.98
N GLN A 993 -58.40 -12.23 -54.77
CA GLN A 993 -57.66 -12.44 -53.52
C GLN A 993 -56.51 -11.43 -53.33
N ILE A 994 -56.21 -10.60 -54.33
CA ILE A 994 -55.23 -9.53 -54.23
C ILE A 994 -55.90 -8.31 -53.55
N PRO A 995 -55.47 -7.91 -52.34
CA PRO A 995 -56.18 -6.93 -51.50
C PRO A 995 -56.53 -5.59 -52.18
N ASP A 996 -55.63 -5.07 -53.02
CA ASP A 996 -55.79 -3.74 -53.62
C ASP A 996 -56.82 -3.71 -54.77
N ILE A 997 -57.07 -4.85 -55.39
CA ILE A 997 -58.03 -5.00 -56.49
C ILE A 997 -59.45 -5.10 -55.92
N ALA A 998 -59.60 -5.73 -54.76
CA ALA A 998 -60.87 -5.82 -54.04
C ALA A 998 -61.42 -4.45 -53.62
N LEU A 999 -60.55 -3.45 -53.40
CA LEU A 999 -60.92 -2.09 -53.00
C LEU A 999 -61.32 -1.19 -54.18
N LYS A 1000 -60.68 -1.30 -55.36
CA LYS A 1000 -61.03 -0.48 -56.54
C LYS A 1000 -62.27 -1.00 -57.28
N ASN A 1001 -62.57 -2.30 -57.19
CA ASN A 1001 -63.76 -2.91 -57.81
C ASN A 1001 -64.98 -2.90 -56.87
N CYS A 1002 -65.36 -1.72 -56.36
CA CYS A 1002 -66.69 -1.54 -55.81
C CYS A 1002 -67.74 -1.66 -56.94
N TRP A 1003 -68.36 -2.84 -57.03
CA TRP A 1003 -69.75 -3.06 -57.46
C TRP A 1003 -70.15 -2.43 -58.80
N ASN A 1004 -69.81 -3.09 -59.90
CA ASN A 1004 -70.67 -3.12 -61.08
C ASN A 1004 -70.57 -4.51 -61.69
N ILE A 1005 -71.48 -5.40 -61.27
CA ILE A 1005 -72.08 -6.56 -61.96
C ILE A 1005 -72.81 -7.34 -60.85
N LEU A 1006 -74.01 -6.87 -60.54
CA LEU A 1006 -75.17 -7.73 -60.32
C LEU A 1006 -75.78 -8.00 -61.69
#